data_AF-A0A2H0N301-F1
#
_entry.id   AF-A0A2H0N301-F1
#
_cell.length_a   1.000
_cell.length_b   1.000
_cell.length_c   1.000
_cell.angle_alpha   90.00
_cell.angle_beta   90.00
_cell.angle_gamma   90.00
#
_symmetry.space_group_name_H-M   'P 1'
#
loop_
_entity.id
_entity.type
_entity.pdbx_description
1 polymer ?
#
loop_
_entity_poly.entity_id
_entity_poly.type
_entity_poly.pdbx_seq_one_letter_code
_entity_poly.pdbx_strand_id
1 'polypeptide(L)'
;MIKKIIPIGAVSVLLFLGIFFGLPSVRANVCALETEQAYKYPQSSSIYYITADCTKKFFKNSRIFFTYFDSWGDVKIVSQSILAAIQSDPVDVMPLGPKYDPKYGALVKIITDPKVYLLLGNEKYWITDEAVFNSLKYQWDWIEDIDERLLDKYTTGSLIDYTDRHPNYTLITYKHKPEVYQLQPHPTDPDKQIKKYIEDEAMFVSLGFRWDRIVEIDDGEVYEDADGVTGEDKTDEGGYDKMVCGNGTIDYDEECDGGNYCNDVCEIVSSYQEVPYTDLGSYTDYLVSIGDKVPIDHWMNIRIDSIDGSEEHMYGRRIKYSIWGRDTSNSCRLISTAGEFWTKLDELLYREFTNSFVELVSLEDTDVHLRLYTGQQARQRCEQIAGSKKEIACSFYPTNETYYIQNDTFRIYLTKEHNPMYAHYVIDALEHCHAALSDSIDGISTIRPFDERWKIFPKLTQNEGISADYQRISLPANIQNKPYSLSNLFAEIKNGRCPMEKSYFAHELTHLLFAGTFLQDIYDGHTEAEFNDGRPGSMKLAEGLATFIPYYIIDESEQFAAQNYASNNTSVCGKNSLKNTTGQFDGATSEQLVYSHILNGNGYKQNHYQAGFCFFKRVEDDCGGDTLDFLFNEELKYSGSTTKQPTMFTLLTQTCTEEVVKNIMKDFGFDHELLKVGQQNPRGGFTSSVDTLGCISS
;
A
#
# COMPACT_ATOMS: atom_id res chain seq x y z
N MET A 1 -0.61 23.29 62.29
CA MET A 1 -1.43 24.25 63.08
C MET A 1 -2.12 25.13 62.05
N ILE A 2 -3.42 25.12 61.82
CA ILE A 2 -4.51 25.61 62.67
C ILE A 2 -5.81 24.92 62.19
N LYS A 3 -6.54 24.27 63.10
CA LYS A 3 -7.87 23.66 62.86
C LYS A 3 -8.95 24.73 63.05
N LYS A 4 -9.84 24.92 62.06
CA LYS A 4 -11.09 25.68 62.23
C LYS A 4 -12.23 24.73 62.60
N ILE A 5 -12.86 25.05 63.71
CA ILE A 5 -14.05 24.40 64.29
C ILE A 5 -15.28 25.16 63.78
N ILE A 6 -16.32 24.45 63.33
CA ILE A 6 -17.65 24.99 63.02
C ILE A 6 -18.64 24.43 64.06
N PRO A 7 -19.54 25.25 64.64
CA PRO A 7 -20.35 24.86 65.79
C PRO A 7 -21.62 24.10 65.40
N ILE A 8 -21.98 23.18 66.27
CA ILE A 8 -23.25 22.44 66.32
C ILE A 8 -24.35 23.41 66.76
N GLY A 9 -25.37 23.61 65.93
CA GLY A 9 -26.51 24.47 66.21
C GLY A 9 -27.84 23.79 65.89
N ALA A 10 -28.60 23.53 66.96
CA ALA A 10 -30.06 23.42 67.05
C ALA A 10 -30.80 22.43 66.13
N VAL A 11 -31.10 21.25 66.70
CA VAL A 11 -32.15 20.33 66.25
C VAL A 11 -33.51 21.00 66.47
N SER A 12 -34.15 21.45 65.39
CA SER A 12 -35.55 21.87 65.38
C SER A 12 -36.41 20.71 64.92
N VAL A 13 -37.06 20.03 65.86
CA VAL A 13 -38.01 18.95 65.61
C VAL A 13 -39.32 19.57 65.12
N LEU A 14 -39.46 19.71 63.80
CA LEU A 14 -40.75 19.97 63.17
C LEU A 14 -41.42 18.63 62.83
N LEU A 15 -42.42 18.29 63.64
CA LEU A 15 -43.31 17.16 63.46
C LEU A 15 -44.28 17.47 62.30
N PHE A 16 -43.85 17.23 61.06
CA PHE A 16 -44.74 17.28 59.90
C PHE A 16 -45.58 16.00 59.87
N LEU A 17 -46.89 16.12 60.17
CA LEU A 17 -47.92 15.21 59.67
C LEU A 17 -47.95 15.33 58.14
N GLY A 18 -47.08 14.56 57.48
CA GLY A 18 -47.01 14.46 56.02
C GLY A 18 -48.10 13.55 55.50
N ILE A 19 -49.09 14.14 54.85
CA ILE A 19 -50.05 13.48 53.96
C ILE A 19 -49.23 12.62 52.97
N PHE A 20 -49.35 11.29 53.09
CA PHE A 20 -48.83 10.32 52.13
C PHE A 20 -49.56 10.49 50.79
N PHE A 21 -49.15 11.48 49.98
CA PHE A 21 -49.39 11.44 48.54
C PHE A 21 -48.54 10.30 48.01
N GLY A 22 -49.19 9.22 47.57
CA GLY A 22 -48.53 8.09 46.91
C GLY A 22 -47.79 8.60 45.68
N LEU A 23 -46.49 8.86 45.82
CA LEU A 23 -45.61 9.09 44.69
C LEU A 23 -45.66 7.83 43.83
N PRO A 24 -45.99 7.93 42.53
CA PRO A 24 -45.97 6.78 41.65
C PRO A 24 -44.57 6.18 41.72
N SER A 25 -44.51 4.90 42.08
CA SER A 25 -43.27 4.12 42.10
C SER A 25 -42.65 4.20 40.72
N VAL A 26 -41.62 5.01 40.57
CA VAL A 26 -40.78 5.06 39.38
C VAL A 26 -40.07 3.72 39.33
N ARG A 27 -40.62 2.76 38.60
CA ARG A 27 -39.90 1.54 38.26
C ARG A 27 -38.75 1.97 37.38
N ALA A 28 -37.52 1.87 37.88
CA ALA A 28 -36.35 1.95 37.03
C ALA A 28 -36.53 0.87 35.95
N ASN A 29 -36.72 1.30 34.70
CA ASN A 29 -36.78 0.39 33.58
C ASN A 29 -35.41 -0.27 33.46
N VAL A 30 -35.30 -1.49 33.97
CA VAL A 30 -34.11 -2.31 33.80
C VAL A 30 -33.95 -2.55 32.31
N CYS A 31 -32.79 -2.22 31.76
CA CYS A 31 -32.51 -2.43 30.35
C CYS A 31 -32.65 -3.92 30.01
N ALA A 32 -33.34 -4.23 28.91
CA ALA A 32 -33.54 -5.63 28.51
C ALA A 32 -32.25 -6.31 28.05
N LEU A 33 -31.21 -5.53 27.75
CA LEU A 33 -29.88 -5.96 27.36
C LEU A 33 -28.85 -5.34 28.31
N GLU A 34 -27.70 -6.01 28.47
CA GLU A 34 -26.55 -5.42 29.16
C GLU A 34 -26.06 -4.20 28.36
N THR A 35 -25.94 -3.05 29.04
CA THR A 35 -25.49 -1.79 28.47
C THR A 35 -24.00 -1.81 28.16
N GLU A 36 -23.57 -0.93 27.28
CA GLU A 36 -22.20 -0.80 26.78
C GLU A 36 -21.66 -2.04 26.05
N GLN A 37 -22.55 -2.77 25.38
CA GLN A 37 -22.24 -4.01 24.67
C GLN A 37 -22.73 -3.94 23.22
N ALA A 38 -22.10 -4.72 22.34
CA ALA A 38 -22.49 -4.83 20.94
C ALA A 38 -23.45 -6.01 20.71
N TYR A 39 -24.48 -5.79 19.90
CA TYR A 39 -25.49 -6.79 19.56
C TYR A 39 -25.85 -6.77 18.08
N LYS A 40 -26.29 -7.93 17.58
CA LYS A 40 -27.00 -8.06 16.30
C LYS A 40 -28.07 -9.13 16.40
N TYR A 41 -28.97 -9.17 15.43
CA TYR A 41 -29.79 -10.36 15.18
C TYR A 41 -29.28 -11.10 13.94
N PRO A 42 -29.58 -12.41 13.76
CA PRO A 42 -28.93 -13.25 12.76
C PRO A 42 -28.97 -12.71 11.32
N GLN A 43 -30.09 -12.11 10.89
CA GLN A 43 -30.26 -11.58 9.54
C GLN A 43 -29.80 -10.12 9.38
N SER A 44 -29.30 -9.47 10.43
CA SER A 44 -28.82 -8.09 10.35
C SER A 44 -27.37 -8.02 9.89
N SER A 45 -27.10 -7.16 8.91
CA SER A 45 -25.74 -6.69 8.60
C SER A 45 -25.26 -5.62 9.58
N SER A 46 -26.17 -4.91 10.24
CA SER A 46 -25.85 -3.86 11.22
C SER A 46 -25.53 -4.42 12.60
N ILE A 47 -24.58 -3.78 13.28
CA ILE A 47 -24.22 -4.07 14.68
C ILE A 47 -24.61 -2.85 15.51
N TYR A 48 -25.33 -3.10 16.59
CA TYR A 48 -25.88 -2.09 17.46
C TYR A 48 -25.14 -2.06 18.79
N TYR A 49 -24.76 -0.89 19.25
CA TYR A 49 -24.26 -0.63 20.59
C TYR A 49 -25.42 -0.20 21.49
N ILE A 50 -25.57 -0.83 22.65
CA ILE A 50 -26.53 -0.40 23.66
C ILE A 50 -25.82 0.59 24.59
N THR A 51 -26.30 1.83 24.67
CA THR A 51 -25.69 2.88 25.50
C THR A 51 -25.95 2.65 26.99
N ALA A 52 -25.30 3.43 27.85
CA ALA A 52 -25.58 3.45 29.29
C ALA A 52 -27.04 3.83 29.62
N ASP A 53 -27.68 4.62 28.76
CA ASP A 53 -29.08 5.07 28.91
C ASP A 53 -30.10 4.06 28.34
N CYS A 54 -29.66 2.85 27.98
CA CYS A 54 -30.50 1.82 27.35
C CYS A 54 -31.15 2.27 26.03
N THR A 55 -30.44 3.09 25.26
CA THR A 55 -30.76 3.36 23.85
C THR A 55 -29.84 2.55 22.95
N LYS A 56 -30.17 2.42 21.66
CA LYS A 56 -29.31 1.76 20.68
C LYS A 56 -28.79 2.74 19.62
N LYS A 57 -27.51 2.60 19.30
CA LYS A 57 -26.79 3.24 18.18
C LYS A 57 -26.21 2.14 17.29
N PHE A 58 -25.82 2.43 16.05
CA PHE A 58 -25.16 1.46 15.18
C PHE A 58 -23.74 1.90 14.78
N PHE A 59 -22.90 0.92 14.47
CA PHE A 59 -21.58 1.16 13.91
C PHE A 59 -21.67 1.31 12.39
N LYS A 60 -21.21 2.45 11.86
CA LYS A 60 -21.23 2.72 10.41
C LYS A 60 -20.26 1.81 9.63
N ASN A 61 -19.16 1.41 10.26
CA ASN A 61 -18.15 0.52 9.68
C ASN A 61 -17.33 -0.17 10.79
N SER A 62 -16.49 -1.12 10.36
CA SER A 62 -15.60 -1.89 11.24
C SER A 62 -14.57 -1.00 11.95
N ARG A 63 -14.06 0.05 11.29
CA ARG A 63 -13.10 1.00 11.91
C ARG A 63 -13.66 1.59 13.20
N ILE A 64 -14.91 2.02 13.22
CA ILE A 64 -15.53 2.55 14.45
C ILE A 64 -15.76 1.42 15.46
N PHE A 65 -16.24 0.24 15.04
CA PHE A 65 -16.45 -0.88 15.96
C PHE A 65 -15.19 -1.24 16.77
N PHE A 66 -14.03 -1.32 16.11
CA PHE A 66 -12.77 -1.67 16.76
C PHE A 66 -12.18 -0.57 17.67
N THR A 67 -12.83 0.59 17.74
CA THR A 67 -12.51 1.61 18.76
C THR A 67 -13.28 1.41 20.08
N TYR A 68 -14.15 0.40 20.16
CA TYR A 68 -14.85 -0.01 21.39
C TYR A 68 -14.50 -1.45 21.79
N PHE A 69 -14.39 -2.34 20.80
CA PHE A 69 -14.24 -3.78 21.00
C PHE A 69 -12.97 -4.30 20.34
N ASP A 70 -12.44 -5.43 20.83
CA ASP A 70 -11.17 -5.99 20.31
C ASP A 70 -11.42 -7.00 19.18
N SER A 71 -12.62 -7.59 19.14
CA SER A 71 -12.94 -8.65 18.18
C SER A 71 -14.41 -8.66 17.80
N TRP A 72 -14.74 -9.24 16.65
CA TRP A 72 -16.13 -9.56 16.29
C TRP A 72 -16.78 -10.56 17.25
N GLY A 73 -16.00 -11.30 18.04
CA GLY A 73 -16.49 -12.20 19.09
C GLY A 73 -17.20 -11.46 20.22
N ASP A 74 -16.98 -10.15 20.36
CA ASP A 74 -17.63 -9.30 21.36
C ASP A 74 -19.09 -8.99 20.99
N VAL A 75 -19.53 -9.33 19.77
CA VAL A 75 -20.91 -9.11 19.30
C VAL A 75 -21.83 -10.23 19.78
N LYS A 76 -22.82 -9.88 20.61
CA LYS A 76 -23.83 -10.81 21.11
C LYS A 76 -25.01 -10.94 20.14
N ILE A 77 -25.44 -12.17 19.86
CA ILE A 77 -26.60 -12.42 18.99
C ILE A 77 -27.87 -12.49 19.84
N VAL A 78 -28.87 -11.68 19.49
CA VAL A 78 -30.20 -11.64 20.14
C VAL A 78 -31.31 -11.77 19.11
N SER A 79 -32.55 -12.00 19.56
CA SER A 79 -33.70 -12.00 18.66
C SER A 79 -34.02 -10.57 18.18
N GLN A 80 -34.58 -10.47 16.96
CA GLN A 80 -34.99 -9.19 16.40
C GLN A 80 -35.99 -8.45 17.32
N SER A 81 -36.91 -9.16 17.98
CA SER A 81 -37.90 -8.55 18.88
C SER A 81 -37.28 -7.92 20.11
N ILE A 82 -36.23 -8.53 20.70
CA ILE A 82 -35.51 -7.97 21.84
C ILE A 82 -34.80 -6.67 21.41
N LEU A 83 -34.07 -6.70 20.29
CA LEU A 83 -33.34 -5.53 19.82
C LEU A 83 -34.27 -4.41 19.33
N ALA A 84 -35.42 -4.76 18.75
CA ALA A 84 -36.45 -3.81 18.34
C ALA A 84 -37.12 -3.10 19.53
N ALA A 85 -37.22 -3.75 20.69
CA ALA A 85 -37.78 -3.17 21.91
C ALA A 85 -36.89 -2.12 22.57
N ILE A 86 -35.58 -2.08 22.25
CA ILE A 86 -34.68 -1.02 22.72
C ILE A 86 -34.94 0.25 21.90
N GLN A 87 -35.13 1.38 22.59
CA GLN A 87 -35.35 2.69 21.96
C GLN A 87 -34.10 3.11 21.16
N SER A 88 -34.28 3.71 19.98
CA SER A 88 -33.17 4.32 19.26
C SER A 88 -32.66 5.56 19.97
N ASP A 89 -31.34 5.75 19.97
CA ASP A 89 -30.74 6.98 20.48
C ASP A 89 -31.07 8.19 19.58
N PRO A 90 -31.15 9.42 20.11
CA PRO A 90 -31.26 10.62 19.28
C PRO A 90 -30.16 10.77 18.22
N VAL A 91 -28.96 10.25 18.49
CA VAL A 91 -27.85 10.15 17.54
C VAL A 91 -27.66 8.67 17.22
N ASP A 92 -28.08 8.24 16.04
CA ASP A 92 -28.15 6.83 15.67
C ASP A 92 -26.78 6.20 15.32
N VAL A 93 -25.74 7.00 15.08
CA VAL A 93 -24.39 6.53 14.74
C VAL A 93 -23.43 6.61 15.93
N MET A 94 -22.57 5.59 16.06
CA MET A 94 -21.47 5.60 17.03
C MET A 94 -20.30 6.49 16.57
N PRO A 95 -19.76 7.39 17.42
CA PRO A 95 -18.50 8.10 17.17
C PRO A 95 -17.28 7.17 17.36
N LEU A 96 -16.08 7.64 17.08
CA LEU A 96 -14.83 6.93 17.45
C LEU A 96 -14.76 6.76 18.97
N GLY A 97 -14.57 5.51 19.40
CA GLY A 97 -14.73 5.08 20.78
C GLY A 97 -13.54 5.25 21.69
N PRO A 98 -13.67 4.81 22.95
CA PRO A 98 -12.66 5.01 23.99
C PRO A 98 -11.32 4.34 23.73
N LYS A 99 -11.22 3.36 22.83
CA LYS A 99 -9.95 2.72 22.44
C LYS A 99 -9.29 3.38 21.24
N TYR A 100 -9.96 4.36 20.61
CA TYR A 100 -9.33 5.15 19.56
C TYR A 100 -8.10 5.86 20.13
N ASP A 101 -7.03 5.91 19.33
CA ASP A 101 -5.78 6.61 19.64
C ASP A 101 -5.64 7.78 18.66
N PRO A 102 -6.18 8.97 19.00
CA PRO A 102 -6.03 10.15 18.19
C PRO A 102 -4.55 10.42 17.94
N LYS A 103 -4.19 10.56 16.67
CA LYS A 103 -2.82 10.93 16.31
C LYS A 103 -2.56 12.39 16.64
N TYR A 104 -1.27 12.72 16.70
CA TYR A 104 -0.81 14.05 17.07
C TYR A 104 -1.49 15.15 16.24
N GLY A 105 -1.93 16.22 16.90
CA GLY A 105 -2.60 17.35 16.24
C GLY A 105 -4.04 17.05 15.79
N ALA A 106 -4.67 16.01 16.33
CA ALA A 106 -6.07 15.71 16.03
C ALA A 106 -6.99 16.85 16.49
N LEU A 107 -7.94 17.21 15.62
CA LEU A 107 -9.08 18.06 15.96
C LEU A 107 -10.27 17.14 16.22
N VAL A 108 -10.91 17.30 17.38
CA VAL A 108 -11.96 16.38 17.82
C VAL A 108 -13.15 17.13 18.40
N LYS A 109 -14.33 16.50 18.37
CA LYS A 109 -15.51 16.97 19.11
C LYS A 109 -16.37 15.79 19.59
N ILE A 110 -17.23 16.06 20.55
CA ILE A 110 -18.30 15.13 20.95
C ILE A 110 -19.51 15.42 20.06
N ILE A 111 -20.18 14.41 19.50
CA ILE A 111 -21.28 14.64 18.52
C ILE A 111 -22.36 15.60 19.06
N THR A 112 -22.66 15.53 20.35
CA THR A 112 -23.69 16.35 21.01
C THR A 112 -23.20 17.69 21.56
N ASP A 113 -21.89 17.96 21.49
CA ASP A 113 -21.28 19.23 21.94
C ASP A 113 -20.61 19.94 20.73
N PRO A 114 -21.02 21.17 20.37
CA PRO A 114 -20.42 21.89 19.25
C PRO A 114 -18.96 22.31 19.48
N LYS A 115 -18.40 22.18 20.69
CA LYS A 115 -17.01 22.57 20.97
C LYS A 115 -16.01 21.70 20.22
N VAL A 116 -15.07 22.35 19.57
CA VAL A 116 -13.93 21.71 18.89
C VAL A 116 -12.69 21.82 19.76
N TYR A 117 -12.01 20.70 19.94
CA TYR A 117 -10.78 20.60 20.71
C TYR A 117 -9.61 20.23 19.82
N LEU A 118 -8.49 20.92 20.00
CA LEU A 118 -7.19 20.52 19.45
C LEU A 118 -6.46 19.66 20.48
N LEU A 119 -6.02 18.47 20.09
CA LEU A 119 -5.28 17.54 20.94
C LEU A 119 -3.77 17.65 20.68
N LEU A 120 -3.03 18.08 21.70
CA LEU A 120 -1.58 18.23 21.65
C LEU A 120 -0.98 17.57 22.89
N GLY A 121 -0.21 16.50 22.68
CA GLY A 121 0.30 15.68 23.78
C GLY A 121 -0.84 15.08 24.60
N ASN A 122 -0.83 15.33 25.92
CA ASN A 122 -1.86 14.84 26.85
C ASN A 122 -2.94 15.88 27.16
N GLU A 123 -2.95 17.00 26.43
CA GLU A 123 -3.86 18.12 26.67
C GLU A 123 -4.88 18.31 25.54
N LYS A 124 -6.06 18.80 25.91
CA LYS A 124 -7.11 19.25 24.99
C LYS A 124 -7.30 20.76 25.11
N TYR A 125 -7.25 21.45 23.99
CA TYR A 125 -7.36 22.91 23.91
C TYR A 125 -8.67 23.27 23.21
N TRP A 126 -9.54 24.00 23.90
CA TRP A 126 -10.82 24.40 23.30
C TRP A 126 -10.62 25.61 22.39
N ILE A 127 -10.99 25.46 21.11
CA ILE A 127 -11.08 26.57 20.15
C ILE A 127 -12.44 27.24 20.35
N THR A 128 -12.43 28.49 20.83
CA THR A 128 -13.61 29.08 21.46
C THR A 128 -14.78 29.33 20.52
N ASP A 129 -14.51 29.55 19.23
CA ASP A 129 -15.54 29.76 18.21
C ASP A 129 -15.02 29.50 16.77
N GLU A 130 -15.96 29.52 15.83
CA GLU A 130 -15.75 29.31 14.40
C GLU A 130 -14.84 30.38 13.75
N ALA A 131 -14.89 31.63 14.21
CA ALA A 131 -14.05 32.68 13.65
C ALA A 131 -12.58 32.42 14.00
N VAL A 132 -12.30 32.02 15.25
CA VAL A 132 -10.96 31.60 15.67
C VAL A 132 -10.49 30.39 14.86
N PHE A 133 -11.34 29.35 14.73
CA PHE A 133 -11.01 28.14 13.95
C PHE A 133 -10.59 28.47 12.51
N ASN A 134 -11.39 29.29 11.81
CA ASN A 134 -11.14 29.68 10.42
C ASN A 134 -9.93 30.62 10.28
N SER A 135 -9.73 31.53 11.24
CA SER A 135 -8.57 32.43 11.25
C SER A 135 -7.25 31.67 11.36
N LEU A 136 -7.22 30.62 12.19
CA LEU A 136 -6.09 29.70 12.35
C LEU A 136 -6.00 28.63 11.24
N LYS A 137 -6.71 28.81 10.12
CA LYS A 137 -6.62 28.00 8.90
C LYS A 137 -6.81 26.48 9.11
N TYR A 138 -7.42 26.07 10.22
CA TYR A 138 -7.84 24.69 10.42
C TYR A 138 -8.96 24.33 9.45
N GLN A 139 -9.02 23.07 9.03
CA GLN A 139 -10.02 22.60 8.09
C GLN A 139 -11.13 21.84 8.80
N TRP A 140 -12.39 22.08 8.41
CA TRP A 140 -13.56 21.48 9.08
C TRP A 140 -13.65 19.96 8.90
N ASP A 141 -13.13 19.44 7.79
CA ASP A 141 -13.04 18.00 7.50
C ASP A 141 -11.96 17.29 8.34
N TRP A 142 -11.12 18.04 9.06
CA TRP A 142 -10.17 17.49 10.02
C TRP A 142 -10.81 17.10 11.35
N ILE A 143 -12.04 17.55 11.62
CA ILE A 143 -12.70 17.30 12.90
C ILE A 143 -13.21 15.86 12.96
N GLU A 144 -12.78 15.14 13.99
CA GLU A 144 -13.18 13.76 14.25
C GLU A 144 -14.22 13.70 15.36
N ASP A 145 -15.35 13.03 15.09
CA ASP A 145 -16.37 12.77 16.10
C ASP A 145 -15.93 11.64 17.03
N ILE A 146 -15.78 11.94 18.32
CA ILE A 146 -15.28 11.01 19.34
C ILE A 146 -16.27 10.81 20.50
N ASP A 147 -16.12 9.69 21.21
CA ASP A 147 -16.80 9.39 22.47
C ASP A 147 -16.25 10.28 23.59
N GLU A 148 -17.13 10.78 24.46
CA GLU A 148 -16.78 11.66 25.58
C GLU A 148 -15.70 11.05 26.49
N ARG A 149 -15.77 9.72 26.73
CA ARG A 149 -14.78 9.02 27.56
C ARG A 149 -13.38 9.04 26.97
N LEU A 150 -13.25 9.19 25.65
CA LEU A 150 -11.95 9.39 25.02
C LEU A 150 -11.41 10.79 25.35
N LEU A 151 -12.25 11.81 25.16
CA LEU A 151 -11.88 13.20 25.42
C LEU A 151 -11.52 13.44 26.90
N ASP A 152 -12.18 12.73 27.82
CA ASP A 152 -11.93 12.80 29.27
C ASP A 152 -10.55 12.28 29.70
N LYS A 153 -9.83 11.57 28.83
CA LYS A 153 -8.45 11.15 29.10
C LYS A 153 -7.45 12.30 29.01
N TYR A 154 -7.81 13.38 28.34
CA TYR A 154 -6.94 14.54 28.12
C TYR A 154 -7.17 15.61 29.19
N THR A 155 -6.09 16.16 29.72
CA THR A 155 -6.17 17.30 30.65
C THR A 155 -6.56 18.57 29.89
N THR A 156 -7.42 19.40 30.48
CA THR A 156 -7.82 20.66 29.83
C THR A 156 -6.65 21.64 29.83
N GLY A 157 -6.19 22.01 28.64
CA GLY A 157 -5.20 23.07 28.43
C GLY A 157 -5.82 24.47 28.45
N SER A 158 -5.08 25.46 27.98
CA SER A 158 -5.61 26.82 27.82
C SER A 158 -6.67 26.90 26.72
N LEU A 159 -7.48 27.96 26.76
CA LEU A 159 -8.36 28.30 25.65
C LEU A 159 -7.55 28.79 24.46
N ILE A 160 -8.03 28.53 23.25
CA ILE A 160 -7.54 29.14 22.01
C ILE A 160 -8.62 30.14 21.59
N ASP A 161 -8.40 31.40 21.97
CA ASP A 161 -9.30 32.55 21.74
C ASP A 161 -8.62 33.68 20.93
N TYR A 162 -7.48 33.36 20.31
CA TYR A 162 -6.65 34.29 19.54
C TYR A 162 -6.57 33.86 18.06
N THR A 163 -6.38 34.84 17.18
CA THR A 163 -6.43 34.65 15.71
C THR A 163 -5.14 34.99 15.00
N ASP A 164 -4.12 35.44 15.73
CA ASP A 164 -2.90 36.06 15.22
C ASP A 164 -1.66 35.15 15.27
N ARG A 165 -1.80 33.95 15.84
CA ARG A 165 -0.73 32.95 15.97
C ARG A 165 -1.33 31.57 16.17
N HIS A 166 -0.59 30.53 15.86
CA HIS A 166 -1.00 29.15 16.13
C HIS A 166 -0.52 28.68 17.52
N PRO A 167 -1.25 27.77 18.20
CA PRO A 167 -0.78 27.17 19.45
C PRO A 167 0.61 26.53 19.29
N ASN A 168 1.37 26.49 20.39
CA ASN A 168 2.59 25.68 20.45
C ASN A 168 2.31 24.25 20.01
N TYR A 169 3.28 23.62 19.38
CA TYR A 169 3.22 22.25 18.87
C TYR A 169 2.35 22.09 17.60
N THR A 170 1.80 23.17 17.03
CA THR A 170 1.17 23.11 15.71
C THR A 170 2.20 22.81 14.62
N LEU A 171 1.84 21.96 13.65
CA LEU A 171 2.61 21.74 12.44
C LEU A 171 2.21 22.76 11.39
N ILE A 172 3.19 23.45 10.82
CA ILE A 172 2.97 24.48 9.81
C ILE A 172 3.82 24.20 8.57
N THR A 173 3.38 24.75 7.45
CA THR A 173 4.20 25.00 6.26
C THR A 173 3.97 26.42 5.77
N TYR A 174 4.98 27.03 5.17
CA TYR A 174 4.82 28.31 4.49
C TYR A 174 4.24 28.08 3.10
N LYS A 175 3.44 29.04 2.62
CA LYS A 175 2.85 28.96 1.29
C LYS A 175 3.92 28.77 0.21
N HIS A 176 3.69 27.80 -0.69
CA HIS A 176 4.62 27.46 -1.78
C HIS A 176 6.00 26.95 -1.34
N LYS A 177 6.13 26.54 -0.07
CA LYS A 177 7.35 25.97 0.50
C LYS A 177 7.09 24.53 0.95
N PRO A 178 7.92 23.55 0.56
CA PRO A 178 7.72 22.16 0.96
C PRO A 178 8.14 21.87 2.40
N GLU A 179 8.86 22.78 3.06
CA GLU A 179 9.42 22.58 4.39
C GLU A 179 8.34 22.59 5.48
N VAL A 180 8.36 21.56 6.33
CA VAL A 180 7.44 21.44 7.46
C VAL A 180 8.15 21.82 8.75
N TYR A 181 7.45 22.58 9.59
CA TYR A 181 7.96 23.01 10.88
C TYR A 181 6.97 22.68 12.01
N GLN A 182 7.49 22.39 13.19
CA GLN A 182 6.72 22.32 14.43
C GLN A 182 6.94 23.61 15.22
N LEU A 183 5.88 24.31 15.60
CA LEU A 183 5.98 25.44 16.52
C LEU A 183 6.33 24.96 17.93
N GLN A 184 7.21 25.67 18.63
CA GLN A 184 7.61 25.34 19.99
C GLN A 184 7.63 26.60 20.87
N PRO A 185 7.45 26.45 22.20
CA PRO A 185 7.66 27.56 23.12
C PRO A 185 9.09 28.09 23.00
N HIS A 186 9.27 29.41 22.96
CA HIS A 186 10.62 29.98 22.96
C HIS A 186 11.30 29.75 24.34
N PRO A 187 12.55 29.29 24.38
CA PRO A 187 13.19 28.78 25.61
C PRO A 187 13.42 29.83 26.70
N THR A 188 13.50 31.11 26.32
CA THR A 188 13.81 32.21 27.25
C THR A 188 12.76 33.33 27.27
N ASP A 189 11.76 33.28 26.38
CA ASP A 189 10.75 34.33 26.23
C ASP A 189 9.38 33.66 26.12
N PRO A 190 8.58 33.62 27.21
CA PRO A 190 7.30 32.89 27.21
C PRO A 190 6.25 33.50 26.27
N ASP A 191 6.45 34.73 25.80
CA ASP A 191 5.53 35.41 24.89
C ASP A 191 5.86 35.17 23.41
N LYS A 192 6.93 34.41 23.11
CA LYS A 192 7.38 34.08 21.76
C LYS A 192 7.30 32.59 21.46
N GLN A 193 7.27 32.29 20.16
CA GLN A 193 7.34 30.94 19.62
C GLN A 193 8.50 30.85 18.62
N ILE A 194 9.13 29.68 18.58
CA ILE A 194 10.14 29.32 17.59
C ILE A 194 9.58 28.22 16.68
N LYS A 195 10.10 28.10 15.47
CA LYS A 195 9.81 26.99 14.57
C LYS A 195 10.97 26.01 14.52
N LYS A 196 10.67 24.72 14.66
CA LYS A 196 11.63 23.62 14.54
C LYS A 196 11.40 22.91 13.22
N TYR A 197 12.40 22.92 12.35
CA TYR A 197 12.36 22.21 11.07
C TYR A 197 12.26 20.69 11.26
N ILE A 198 11.41 20.04 10.46
CA ILE A 198 11.31 18.59 10.36
C ILE A 198 12.06 18.17 9.11
N GLU A 199 13.22 17.52 9.30
CA GLU A 199 14.24 17.35 8.26
C GLU A 199 13.76 16.55 7.05
N ASP A 200 13.05 15.45 7.30
CA ASP A 200 12.57 14.56 6.24
C ASP A 200 11.28 13.82 6.64
N GLU A 201 10.73 13.07 5.68
CA GLU A 201 9.55 12.24 5.86
C GLU A 201 9.77 11.14 6.91
N ALA A 202 10.98 10.58 7.02
CA ALA A 202 11.27 9.55 8.00
C ALA A 202 11.17 10.09 9.44
N MET A 203 11.71 11.28 9.67
CA MET A 203 11.57 12.03 10.92
C MET A 203 10.10 12.36 11.18
N PHE A 204 9.38 12.88 10.19
CA PHE A 204 7.96 13.21 10.29
C PHE A 204 7.11 12.00 10.74
N VAL A 205 7.29 10.84 10.09
CA VAL A 205 6.59 9.60 10.41
C VAL A 205 7.02 9.06 11.78
N SER A 206 8.31 9.12 12.12
CA SER A 206 8.82 8.63 13.42
C SER A 206 8.23 9.40 14.61
N LEU A 207 7.89 10.68 14.42
CA LEU A 207 7.24 11.53 15.41
C LEU A 207 5.73 11.29 15.50
N GLY A 208 5.18 10.42 14.65
CA GLY A 208 3.74 10.12 14.61
C GLY A 208 2.90 11.26 14.06
N PHE A 209 3.50 12.17 13.29
CA PHE A 209 2.80 13.27 12.65
C PHE A 209 1.95 12.82 11.46
N ARG A 210 1.00 13.67 11.09
CA ARG A 210 0.02 13.43 10.03
C ARG A 210 0.14 14.48 8.96
N TRP A 211 0.37 14.06 7.71
CA TRP A 211 0.51 14.97 6.57
C TRP A 211 -0.75 15.80 6.33
N ASP A 212 -1.93 15.25 6.65
CA ASP A 212 -3.23 15.94 6.58
C ASP A 212 -3.52 16.84 7.79
N ARG A 213 -2.52 17.15 8.62
CA ARG A 213 -2.62 18.02 9.81
C ARG A 213 -1.55 19.12 9.82
N ILE A 214 -1.06 19.49 8.64
CA ILE A 214 -0.11 20.58 8.45
C ILE A 214 -0.89 21.83 8.04
N VAL A 215 -0.78 22.90 8.82
CA VAL A 215 -1.43 24.18 8.52
C VAL A 215 -0.57 24.98 7.56
N GLU A 216 -1.10 25.36 6.39
CA GLU A 216 -0.41 26.30 5.50
C GLU A 216 -0.64 27.74 6.00
N ILE A 217 0.46 28.45 6.26
CA ILE A 217 0.44 29.85 6.73
C ILE A 217 1.00 30.80 5.67
N ASP A 218 0.56 32.06 5.73
CA ASP A 218 1.03 33.13 4.86
C ASP A 218 2.46 33.57 5.23
N ASP A 219 3.23 34.08 4.26
CA ASP A 219 4.62 34.55 4.47
C ASP A 219 4.74 35.70 5.48
N GLY A 220 3.63 36.36 5.84
CA GLY A 220 3.59 37.41 6.86
C GLY A 220 3.60 36.88 8.30
N GLU A 221 3.28 35.60 8.53
CA GLU A 221 3.31 34.95 9.84
C GLU A 221 4.68 34.30 10.07
N VAL A 222 5.60 35.04 10.68
CA VAL A 222 7.02 34.65 10.79
C VAL A 222 7.36 34.23 12.22
N TYR A 223 8.05 33.10 12.35
CA TYR A 223 8.57 32.55 13.60
C TYR A 223 10.10 32.48 13.56
N GLU A 224 10.75 32.70 14.69
CA GLU A 224 12.21 32.58 14.84
C GLU A 224 12.64 31.11 14.72
N ASP A 225 13.78 30.83 14.09
CA ASP A 225 14.31 29.46 13.95
C ASP A 225 14.83 28.93 15.31
N ALA A 226 14.50 27.68 15.64
CA ALA A 226 14.81 27.09 16.94
C ALA A 226 16.32 26.95 17.24
N ASP A 227 17.14 26.81 16.20
CA ASP A 227 18.59 26.69 16.24
C ASP A 227 19.32 28.04 16.14
N GLY A 228 18.59 29.16 16.05
CA GLY A 228 19.18 30.49 15.88
C GLY A 228 19.91 30.68 14.55
N VAL A 229 19.80 29.70 13.63
CA VAL A 229 20.34 29.77 12.28
C VAL A 229 19.25 30.38 11.40
N THR A 230 19.26 31.70 11.26
CA THR A 230 18.36 32.41 10.36
C THR A 230 18.52 31.86 8.95
N GLY A 231 17.46 31.26 8.39
CA GLY A 231 17.45 30.54 7.11
C GLY A 231 17.75 31.33 5.82
N GLU A 232 18.58 32.38 5.86
CA GLU A 232 19.01 33.11 4.66
C GLU A 232 20.13 32.41 3.86
N ASP A 233 20.78 31.35 4.37
CA ASP A 233 21.97 30.75 3.73
C ASP A 233 21.79 29.30 3.22
N LYS A 234 20.56 28.86 2.94
CA LYS A 234 20.30 27.56 2.28
C LYS A 234 19.85 27.70 0.82
N THR A 235 20.18 28.79 0.13
CA THR A 235 19.95 28.86 -1.32
C THR A 235 20.94 27.98 -2.07
N ASP A 236 20.40 26.99 -2.78
CA ASP A 236 20.88 26.41 -4.05
C ASP A 236 22.28 26.88 -4.51
N GLU A 237 23.35 26.28 -3.97
CA GLU A 237 24.65 26.29 -4.64
C GLU A 237 25.10 24.86 -4.93
N GLY A 238 24.78 24.42 -6.14
CA GLY A 238 25.67 23.52 -6.87
C GLY A 238 27.00 24.22 -7.09
N GLY A 239 27.97 23.99 -6.21
CA GLY A 239 29.29 24.60 -6.29
C GLY A 239 30.30 23.79 -5.48
N TYR A 240 31.18 23.10 -6.17
CA TYR A 240 32.38 22.52 -5.56
C TYR A 240 33.25 23.63 -4.96
N ASP A 241 33.76 23.36 -3.76
CA ASP A 241 35.01 23.89 -3.18
C ASP A 241 34.96 25.23 -2.40
N LYS A 242 34.81 25.13 -1.07
CA LYS A 242 35.70 25.68 -0.01
C LYS A 242 34.94 25.90 1.30
N MET A 243 35.27 25.09 2.32
CA MET A 243 34.83 25.33 3.69
C MET A 243 35.95 26.03 4.48
N VAL A 244 35.62 27.21 5.02
CA VAL A 244 36.43 28.00 5.95
C VAL A 244 36.07 27.56 7.38
N CYS A 245 37.07 27.28 8.21
CA CYS A 245 36.91 26.92 9.61
C CYS A 245 36.67 28.15 10.52
N GLY A 246 35.82 28.02 11.55
CA GLY A 246 35.95 28.84 12.76
C GLY A 246 34.74 28.99 13.70
N ASN A 247 34.81 28.25 14.83
CA ASN A 247 34.48 28.63 16.22
C ASN A 247 33.09 28.39 16.87
N GLY A 248 33.01 27.25 17.59
CA GLY A 248 32.52 27.08 18.99
C GLY A 248 31.04 26.71 19.19
N THR A 249 30.61 25.68 19.94
CA THR A 249 31.18 25.06 21.16
C THR A 249 30.47 23.70 21.53
N ILE A 250 31.24 22.59 21.64
CA ILE A 250 31.21 21.41 22.61
C ILE A 250 29.96 20.48 22.66
N ASP A 251 29.96 19.13 22.78
CA ASP A 251 30.91 17.99 22.81
C ASP A 251 30.10 16.69 22.55
N TYR A 252 30.60 15.75 21.73
CA TYR A 252 30.55 14.28 21.88
C TYR A 252 31.24 13.69 20.62
N ASP A 253 32.54 13.93 20.49
CA ASP A 253 33.42 13.17 19.58
C ASP A 253 34.29 12.23 20.41
N GLU A 254 34.20 10.93 20.13
CA GLU A 254 35.42 10.18 19.85
C GLU A 254 35.63 10.21 18.33
N GLU A 255 36.57 11.06 17.93
CA GLU A 255 37.43 11.02 16.74
C GLU A 255 36.81 11.10 15.33
N CYS A 256 36.75 12.34 14.81
CA CYS A 256 37.07 12.64 13.41
C CYS A 256 37.83 13.97 13.33
N ASP A 257 39.14 13.92 13.63
CA ASP A 257 40.01 15.09 13.53
C ASP A 257 40.28 15.46 12.05
N GLY A 258 39.71 16.59 11.63
CA GLY A 258 40.27 17.49 10.63
C GLY A 258 40.85 16.88 9.35
N GLY A 259 39.98 16.57 8.39
CA GLY A 259 40.23 16.83 6.96
C GLY A 259 41.23 15.98 6.19
N ASN A 260 41.88 14.97 6.78
CA ASN A 260 42.72 14.03 6.02
C ASN A 260 42.53 12.54 6.37
N TYR A 261 41.74 12.19 7.40
CA TYR A 261 41.64 10.81 7.89
C TYR A 261 40.40 10.01 7.45
N CYS A 262 39.37 10.63 6.85
CA CYS A 262 38.21 9.86 6.35
C CYS A 262 38.52 8.94 5.15
N ASN A 263 39.63 9.17 4.46
CA ASN A 263 40.08 8.25 3.40
C ASN A 263 40.70 6.96 3.98
N ASP A 264 41.30 7.01 5.16
CA ASP A 264 41.97 5.86 5.78
C ASP A 264 40.97 4.97 6.54
N VAL A 265 39.93 5.55 7.15
CA VAL A 265 38.87 4.80 7.88
C VAL A 265 37.94 4.00 6.93
N CYS A 266 38.08 4.26 5.63
CA CYS A 266 37.40 3.58 4.54
C CYS A 266 38.39 2.94 3.55
N GLU A 267 39.66 2.77 3.93
CA GLU A 267 40.55 1.82 3.26
C GLU A 267 39.96 0.44 3.48
N ILE A 268 39.09 0.05 2.53
CA ILE A 268 38.85 -1.34 2.19
C ILE A 268 40.23 -2.00 2.20
N VAL A 269 40.40 -3.09 2.95
CA VAL A 269 41.59 -3.95 2.84
C VAL A 269 41.87 -4.10 1.34
N SER A 270 42.92 -3.42 0.85
CA SER A 270 43.05 -3.05 -0.57
C SER A 270 43.31 -4.24 -1.50
N SER A 271 43.27 -5.45 -0.94
CA SER A 271 43.21 -6.71 -1.64
C SER A 271 41.86 -7.40 -1.43
N TYR A 272 40.76 -6.78 -1.88
CA TYR A 272 39.60 -7.59 -2.29
C TYR A 272 39.98 -8.23 -3.63
N GLN A 273 40.57 -9.43 -3.58
CA GLN A 273 40.70 -10.23 -4.80
C GLN A 273 39.29 -10.70 -5.17
N GLU A 274 38.72 -10.15 -6.23
CA GLU A 274 37.58 -10.77 -6.90
C GLU A 274 38.04 -12.16 -7.36
N VAL A 275 37.72 -13.18 -6.57
CA VAL A 275 37.90 -14.56 -6.97
C VAL A 275 36.80 -14.83 -8.01
N PRO A 276 37.15 -15.18 -9.26
CA PRO A 276 36.15 -15.49 -10.28
C PRO A 276 35.20 -16.57 -9.75
N TYR A 277 33.91 -16.47 -10.11
CA TYR A 277 32.83 -17.38 -9.68
C TYR A 277 33.09 -18.89 -9.98
N THR A 278 34.17 -19.20 -10.71
CA THR A 278 34.56 -20.53 -11.17
C THR A 278 35.61 -21.23 -10.29
N ASP A 279 36.32 -20.52 -9.40
CA ASP A 279 37.35 -21.13 -8.56
C ASP A 279 36.75 -21.68 -7.25
N LEU A 280 36.40 -22.96 -7.29
CA LEU A 280 36.00 -23.76 -6.12
C LEU A 280 37.21 -23.94 -5.19
N GLY A 281 37.36 -23.13 -4.14
CA GLY A 281 38.38 -23.42 -3.12
C GLY A 281 38.64 -22.45 -1.97
N SER A 282 38.46 -21.13 -2.09
CA SER A 282 38.90 -20.21 -1.02
C SER A 282 37.75 -19.61 -0.20
N TYR A 283 37.71 -19.93 1.09
CA TYR A 283 37.13 -19.07 2.12
C TYR A 283 38.21 -18.12 2.63
N THR A 284 37.80 -17.01 3.25
CA THR A 284 38.74 -16.11 3.94
C THR A 284 38.47 -16.14 5.43
N ASP A 285 39.50 -16.46 6.20
CA ASP A 285 39.47 -16.42 7.66
C ASP A 285 39.91 -15.04 8.15
N TYR A 286 39.11 -14.45 9.04
CA TYR A 286 39.33 -13.15 9.67
C TYR A 286 39.40 -13.35 11.18
N LEU A 287 40.48 -12.89 11.81
CA LEU A 287 40.53 -12.69 13.25
C LEU A 287 40.23 -11.21 13.51
N VAL A 288 39.11 -10.91 14.16
CA VAL A 288 38.64 -9.53 14.38
C VAL A 288 38.39 -9.20 15.84
N SER A 289 38.96 -8.09 16.28
CA SER A 289 38.74 -7.51 17.59
C SER A 289 37.46 -6.66 17.61
N ILE A 290 36.99 -6.29 18.80
CA ILE A 290 35.92 -5.30 18.96
C ILE A 290 36.34 -3.99 18.27
N GLY A 291 35.47 -3.48 17.40
CA GLY A 291 35.70 -2.27 16.62
C GLY A 291 36.14 -2.54 15.18
N ASP A 292 36.71 -3.72 14.89
CA ASP A 292 37.20 -4.08 13.56
C ASP A 292 36.07 -4.29 12.56
N LYS A 293 36.34 -3.98 11.29
CA LYS A 293 35.42 -4.12 10.17
C LYS A 293 35.89 -5.24 9.23
N VAL A 294 35.00 -6.20 8.93
CA VAL A 294 35.22 -7.28 7.96
C VAL A 294 34.43 -6.99 6.69
N PRO A 295 35.08 -6.90 5.51
CA PRO A 295 34.36 -6.76 4.25
C PRO A 295 33.56 -8.03 3.98
N ILE A 296 32.26 -7.89 3.77
CA ILE A 296 31.37 -9.01 3.42
C ILE A 296 30.86 -8.94 1.99
N ASP A 297 30.94 -7.76 1.37
CA ASP A 297 30.65 -7.54 -0.04
C ASP A 297 31.41 -6.28 -0.51
N HIS A 298 31.41 -5.99 -1.81
CA HIS A 298 32.14 -4.87 -2.40
C HIS A 298 31.72 -3.49 -1.85
N TRP A 299 30.58 -3.40 -1.16
CA TRP A 299 30.05 -2.17 -0.55
C TRP A 299 29.73 -2.29 0.94
N MET A 300 29.94 -3.46 1.56
CA MET A 300 29.44 -3.75 2.90
C MET A 300 30.52 -4.34 3.80
N ASN A 301 30.50 -3.92 5.06
CA ASN A 301 31.34 -4.41 6.13
C ASN A 301 30.49 -4.80 7.34
N ILE A 302 30.91 -5.84 8.05
CA ILE A 302 30.43 -6.15 9.40
C ILE A 302 31.42 -5.59 10.40
N ARG A 303 30.94 -4.84 11.39
CA ARG A 303 31.74 -4.40 12.53
C ARG A 303 31.30 -5.14 13.79
N ILE A 304 32.23 -5.68 14.56
CA ILE A 304 31.89 -6.21 15.90
C ILE A 304 31.84 -5.04 16.88
N ASP A 305 30.65 -4.75 17.42
CA ASP A 305 30.41 -3.60 18.29
C ASP A 305 30.72 -3.92 19.76
N SER A 306 30.35 -5.12 20.23
CA SER A 306 30.70 -5.60 21.56
C SER A 306 30.64 -7.12 21.68
N ILE A 307 31.41 -7.67 22.61
CA ILE A 307 31.32 -9.06 23.05
C ILE A 307 30.99 -9.02 24.54
N ASP A 308 29.72 -9.23 24.88
CA ASP A 308 29.24 -9.15 26.25
C ASP A 308 29.06 -10.56 26.83
N GLY A 309 29.61 -10.84 28.00
CA GLY A 309 29.30 -12.06 28.74
C GLY A 309 30.09 -12.19 30.02
N SER A 310 29.41 -12.45 31.13
CA SER A 310 30.01 -13.09 32.30
C SER A 310 29.84 -14.60 32.15
N GLU A 311 30.78 -15.40 32.68
CA GLU A 311 30.71 -16.88 32.68
C GLU A 311 29.42 -17.45 33.32
N GLU A 312 28.58 -16.62 33.94
CA GLU A 312 27.36 -17.00 34.67
C GLU A 312 26.09 -17.07 33.81
N HIS A 313 26.08 -16.60 32.56
CA HIS A 313 24.88 -16.68 31.71
C HIS A 313 24.75 -18.04 30.99
N MET A 314 23.66 -18.75 31.26
CA MET A 314 23.31 -20.08 30.72
C MET A 314 23.24 -20.15 29.16
N TYR A 315 23.28 -19.01 28.49
CA TYR A 315 23.18 -18.86 27.03
C TYR A 315 24.50 -18.50 26.34
N GLY A 316 25.60 -18.40 27.09
CA GLY A 316 26.94 -18.11 26.57
C GLY A 316 27.20 -16.62 26.30
N ARG A 317 28.19 -16.30 25.44
CA ARG A 317 28.59 -14.91 25.15
C ARG A 317 27.66 -14.28 24.10
N ARG A 318 27.33 -13.01 24.29
CA ARG A 318 26.54 -12.18 23.36
C ARG A 318 27.48 -11.39 22.47
N ILE A 319 27.34 -11.50 21.16
CA ILE A 319 28.07 -10.66 20.20
C ILE A 319 27.10 -9.67 19.57
N LYS A 320 27.42 -8.38 19.67
CA LYS A 320 26.75 -7.30 18.96
C LYS A 320 27.58 -6.89 17.76
N TYR A 321 26.93 -6.63 16.63
CA TYR A 321 27.61 -6.22 15.40
C TYR A 321 26.74 -5.32 14.54
N SER A 322 27.35 -4.38 13.86
CA SER A 322 26.69 -3.42 12.98
C SER A 322 27.09 -3.65 11.53
N ILE A 323 26.20 -3.28 10.59
CA ILE A 323 26.48 -3.37 9.16
C ILE A 323 26.71 -1.96 8.63
N TRP A 324 27.88 -1.77 8.03
CA TRP A 324 28.30 -0.51 7.45
C TRP A 324 28.46 -0.66 5.95
N GLY A 325 28.10 0.35 5.18
CA GLY A 325 28.40 0.33 3.76
C GLY A 325 28.42 1.71 3.14
N ARG A 326 28.71 1.75 1.84
CA ARG A 326 28.78 3.01 1.09
C ARG A 326 27.40 3.38 0.57
N ASP A 327 26.99 4.62 0.82
CA ASP A 327 25.82 5.18 0.14
C ASP A 327 26.16 5.62 -1.30
N THR A 328 25.17 6.17 -2.00
CA THR A 328 25.34 6.68 -3.37
C THR A 328 26.33 7.82 -3.51
N SER A 329 26.72 8.47 -2.39
CA SER A 329 27.74 9.52 -2.33
C SER A 329 29.14 8.98 -1.99
N ASN A 330 29.31 7.66 -1.93
CA ASN A 330 30.51 6.98 -1.44
C ASN A 330 30.85 7.25 0.04
N SER A 331 29.92 7.85 0.82
CA SER A 331 30.13 8.06 2.25
C SER A 331 29.83 6.76 3.02
N CYS A 332 30.67 6.42 4.00
CA CYS A 332 30.45 5.24 4.83
C CYS A 332 29.35 5.54 5.84
N ARG A 333 28.22 4.83 5.74
CA ARG A 333 27.09 4.99 6.66
C ARG A 333 26.74 3.66 7.31
N LEU A 334 26.19 3.76 8.52
CA LEU A 334 25.54 2.65 9.19
C LEU A 334 24.29 2.27 8.38
N ILE A 335 24.30 1.09 7.76
CA ILE A 335 23.17 0.58 6.97
C ILE A 335 22.13 -0.08 7.89
N SER A 336 22.59 -0.75 8.93
CA SER A 336 21.73 -1.42 9.90
C SER A 336 22.34 -1.35 11.29
N THR A 337 21.55 -0.85 12.23
CA THR A 337 21.88 -0.82 13.66
C THR A 337 21.98 -2.24 14.23
N ALA A 338 22.79 -2.38 15.28
CA ALA A 338 23.37 -3.61 15.78
C ALA A 338 22.44 -4.85 15.76
N GLY A 339 22.84 -5.88 15.00
CA GLY A 339 22.34 -7.24 15.21
C GLY A 339 22.99 -7.85 16.45
N GLU A 340 22.30 -8.80 17.09
CA GLU A 340 22.82 -9.52 18.25
C GLU A 340 22.70 -11.03 18.02
N PHE A 341 23.70 -11.81 18.41
CA PHE A 341 23.56 -13.26 18.54
C PHE A 341 24.22 -13.78 19.81
N TRP A 342 23.69 -14.88 20.34
CA TRP A 342 24.16 -15.56 21.55
C TRP A 342 24.81 -16.88 21.15
N THR A 343 26.06 -17.10 21.57
CA THR A 343 26.81 -18.32 21.25
C THR A 343 27.12 -19.11 22.52
N LYS A 344 26.76 -20.40 22.50
CA LYS A 344 27.46 -21.41 23.30
C LYS A 344 28.70 -21.82 22.49
N LEU A 345 29.82 -22.06 23.17
CA LEU A 345 31.12 -22.42 22.56
C LEU A 345 31.07 -23.61 21.57
N ASP A 346 29.97 -24.37 21.56
CA ASP A 346 29.80 -25.59 20.77
C ASP A 346 28.72 -25.48 19.65
N GLU A 347 28.03 -24.34 19.52
CA GLU A 347 26.98 -24.12 18.51
C GLU A 347 27.48 -23.18 17.39
N LEU A 348 27.63 -23.74 16.19
CA LEU A 348 27.93 -22.99 14.95
C LEU A 348 26.79 -22.00 14.63
N LEU A 349 27.10 -20.71 14.65
CA LEU A 349 26.19 -19.65 14.23
C LEU A 349 26.61 -19.11 12.87
N TYR A 350 25.61 -18.86 12.02
CA TYR A 350 25.80 -18.30 10.70
C TYR A 350 24.78 -17.19 10.44
N ARG A 351 25.19 -16.19 9.63
CA ARG A 351 24.29 -15.17 9.11
C ARG A 351 24.54 -14.98 7.63
N GLU A 352 23.44 -14.90 6.88
CA GLU A 352 23.45 -14.75 5.44
C GLU A 352 23.38 -13.27 5.05
N PHE A 353 24.21 -12.91 4.07
CA PHE A 353 24.21 -11.64 3.38
C PHE A 353 24.08 -11.91 1.88
N THR A 354 23.61 -10.92 1.11
CA THR A 354 23.22 -11.01 -0.31
C THR A 354 24.00 -12.02 -1.16
N ASN A 355 25.34 -12.02 -1.11
CA ASN A 355 26.18 -12.98 -1.84
C ASN A 355 27.22 -13.71 -0.97
N SER A 356 27.12 -13.59 0.35
CA SER A 356 28.16 -14.02 1.29
C SER A 356 27.59 -14.68 2.54
N PHE A 357 28.31 -15.67 3.04
CA PHE A 357 27.99 -16.43 4.23
C PHE A 357 29.11 -16.28 5.24
N VAL A 358 28.78 -15.79 6.44
CA VAL A 358 29.75 -15.62 7.53
C VAL A 358 29.52 -16.71 8.57
N GLU A 359 30.54 -17.50 8.82
CA GLU A 359 30.57 -18.56 9.84
C GLU A 359 31.45 -18.12 11.02
N LEU A 360 30.94 -18.23 12.25
CA LEU A 360 31.76 -18.06 13.44
C LEU A 360 32.58 -19.34 13.69
N VAL A 361 33.91 -19.25 13.55
CA VAL A 361 34.84 -20.39 13.71
C VAL A 361 35.23 -20.58 15.18
N SER A 362 35.59 -19.50 15.87
CA SER A 362 35.95 -19.51 17.29
C SER A 362 35.76 -18.13 17.91
N LEU A 363 35.66 -18.09 19.25
CA LEU A 363 35.51 -16.87 20.02
C LEU A 363 36.52 -16.85 21.17
N GLU A 364 37.34 -15.82 21.22
CA GLU A 364 38.28 -15.53 22.31
C GLU A 364 37.76 -14.35 23.16
N ASP A 365 38.53 -13.90 24.15
CA ASP A 365 38.11 -12.85 25.11
C ASP A 365 37.86 -11.50 24.46
N THR A 366 38.66 -11.15 23.46
CA THR A 366 38.54 -9.88 22.73
C THR A 366 38.35 -10.07 21.23
N ASP A 367 38.57 -11.29 20.73
CA ASP A 367 38.70 -11.56 19.31
C ASP A 367 37.67 -12.59 18.84
N VAL A 368 37.15 -12.38 17.64
CA VAL A 368 36.19 -13.25 16.96
C VAL A 368 36.84 -13.79 15.70
N HIS A 369 36.89 -15.11 15.54
CA HIS A 369 37.36 -15.73 14.31
C HIS A 369 36.17 -15.99 13.39
N LEU A 370 36.08 -15.22 12.30
CA LEU A 370 35.03 -15.30 11.30
C LEU A 370 35.57 -15.92 10.02
N ARG A 371 34.79 -16.80 9.39
CA ARG A 371 35.07 -17.36 8.07
C ARG A 371 34.03 -16.88 7.08
N LEU A 372 34.49 -16.19 6.04
CA LEU A 372 33.66 -15.68 4.97
C LEU A 372 33.71 -16.63 3.77
N TYR A 373 32.54 -17.07 3.33
CA TYR A 373 32.32 -17.73 2.05
C TYR A 373 31.58 -16.76 1.13
N THR A 374 31.91 -16.75 -0.16
CA THR A 374 31.25 -15.92 -1.16
C THR A 374 30.72 -16.75 -2.33
N GLY A 375 29.73 -16.23 -3.05
CA GLY A 375 29.20 -16.83 -4.28
C GLY A 375 28.69 -18.26 -4.10
N GLN A 376 29.09 -19.18 -4.99
CA GLN A 376 28.61 -20.58 -4.97
C GLN A 376 29.02 -21.33 -3.70
N GLN A 377 30.10 -20.94 -3.03
CA GLN A 377 30.56 -21.59 -1.79
C GLN A 377 29.68 -21.21 -0.60
N ALA A 378 29.24 -19.96 -0.53
CA ALA A 378 28.29 -19.50 0.49
C ALA A 378 27.03 -20.38 0.46
N ARG A 379 26.54 -20.68 -0.75
CA ARG A 379 25.46 -21.65 -0.97
C ARG A 379 25.83 -23.07 -0.56
N GLN A 380 26.95 -23.62 -1.04
CA GLN A 380 27.35 -25.00 -0.70
C GLN A 380 27.53 -25.18 0.81
N ARG A 381 28.10 -24.20 1.50
CA ARG A 381 28.28 -24.21 2.95
C ARG A 381 26.95 -24.11 3.68
N CYS A 382 26.07 -23.19 3.24
CA CYS A 382 24.71 -23.13 3.73
C CYS A 382 23.99 -24.47 3.55
N GLU A 383 24.06 -25.10 2.38
CA GLU A 383 23.40 -26.38 2.08
C GLU A 383 23.95 -27.52 2.95
N GLN A 384 25.26 -27.52 3.23
CA GLN A 384 25.90 -28.48 4.13
C GLN A 384 25.41 -28.33 5.57
N ILE A 385 25.28 -27.09 6.07
CA ILE A 385 24.89 -26.79 7.46
C ILE A 385 23.37 -26.96 7.64
N ALA A 386 22.57 -26.49 6.69
CA ALA A 386 21.11 -26.50 6.76
C ALA A 386 20.50 -27.91 6.62
N GLY A 387 21.25 -28.88 6.07
CA GLY A 387 20.83 -30.27 5.93
C GLY A 387 19.48 -30.40 5.21
N SER A 388 18.49 -31.02 5.87
CA SER A 388 17.15 -31.22 5.31
C SER A 388 16.32 -29.94 5.15
N LYS A 389 16.79 -28.79 5.68
CA LYS A 389 16.11 -27.48 5.56
C LYS A 389 16.71 -26.58 4.47
N LYS A 390 17.58 -27.12 3.62
CA LYS A 390 18.33 -26.37 2.59
C LYS A 390 17.47 -25.51 1.65
N GLU A 391 16.25 -25.94 1.33
CA GLU A 391 15.37 -25.21 0.39
C GLU A 391 14.83 -23.90 1.00
N ILE A 392 14.75 -23.84 2.33
CA ILE A 392 14.27 -22.66 3.06
C ILE A 392 15.45 -21.78 3.49
N ALA A 393 16.55 -22.40 3.95
CA ALA A 393 17.70 -21.65 4.46
C ALA A 393 18.54 -21.04 3.33
N CYS A 394 18.78 -21.76 2.23
CA CYS A 394 19.78 -21.35 1.23
C CYS A 394 19.17 -20.79 -0.06
N SER A 395 17.92 -20.36 -0.02
CA SER A 395 17.15 -19.87 -1.18
C SER A 395 17.35 -18.38 -1.47
N PHE A 396 18.40 -17.74 -0.96
CA PHE A 396 18.76 -16.37 -1.34
C PHE A 396 19.83 -16.30 -2.44
N TYR A 397 20.54 -17.40 -2.69
CA TYR A 397 21.59 -17.42 -3.70
C TYR A 397 20.98 -17.50 -5.12
N PRO A 398 21.34 -16.59 -6.04
CA PRO A 398 20.83 -16.61 -7.39
C PRO A 398 21.20 -17.94 -8.07
N THR A 399 20.21 -18.57 -8.69
CA THR A 399 20.42 -19.69 -9.60
C THR A 399 20.45 -19.13 -11.01
N ASN A 400 21.31 -19.65 -11.89
CA ASN A 400 21.20 -19.38 -13.34
C ASN A 400 19.94 -20.01 -13.97
N GLU A 401 19.03 -20.53 -13.16
CA GLU A 401 17.77 -21.13 -13.56
C GLU A 401 16.70 -20.05 -13.64
N THR A 402 15.93 -20.06 -14.74
CA THR A 402 14.72 -19.24 -14.85
C THR A 402 13.55 -20.05 -14.33
N TYR A 403 12.62 -19.44 -13.62
CA TYR A 403 11.43 -20.11 -13.12
C TYR A 403 10.18 -19.56 -13.81
N TYR A 404 9.16 -20.41 -13.90
CA TYR A 404 7.80 -19.96 -14.21
C TYR A 404 6.84 -20.54 -13.20
N ILE A 405 5.80 -19.77 -12.89
CA ILE A 405 4.65 -20.25 -12.11
C ILE A 405 3.55 -20.61 -13.08
N GLN A 406 2.93 -21.76 -12.88
CA GLN A 406 1.86 -22.23 -13.73
C GLN A 406 0.71 -22.80 -12.89
N ASN A 407 -0.52 -22.48 -13.27
CA ASN A 407 -1.70 -23.24 -12.91
C ASN A 407 -2.30 -23.89 -14.18
N ASP A 408 -3.47 -24.53 -14.11
CA ASP A 408 -4.02 -25.25 -15.26
C ASP A 408 -4.43 -24.32 -16.43
N THR A 409 -4.53 -23.00 -16.18
CA THR A 409 -4.98 -22.00 -17.15
C THR A 409 -3.86 -21.03 -17.59
N PHE A 410 -2.85 -20.80 -16.75
CA PHE A 410 -1.89 -19.70 -16.92
C PHE A 410 -0.45 -20.13 -16.65
N ARG A 411 0.49 -19.45 -17.33
CA ARG A 411 1.92 -19.59 -17.11
C ARG A 411 2.58 -18.20 -17.06
N ILE A 412 3.09 -17.81 -15.89
CA ILE A 412 3.79 -16.53 -15.68
C ILE A 412 5.29 -16.81 -15.64
N TYR A 413 6.03 -16.20 -16.57
CA TYR A 413 7.48 -16.32 -16.63
C TYR A 413 8.14 -15.25 -15.78
N LEU A 414 8.97 -15.67 -14.82
CA LEU A 414 9.80 -14.77 -14.03
C LEU A 414 11.10 -14.54 -14.81
N THR A 415 11.47 -13.28 -15.04
CA THR A 415 12.64 -12.93 -15.85
C THR A 415 13.95 -13.31 -15.15
N LYS A 416 15.10 -13.11 -15.81
CA LYS A 416 16.32 -13.96 -15.76
C LYS A 416 17.06 -14.18 -14.44
N GLU A 417 16.65 -13.62 -13.30
CA GLU A 417 17.45 -13.63 -12.06
C GLU A 417 16.61 -13.86 -10.78
N HIS A 418 15.46 -14.52 -10.89
CA HIS A 418 14.55 -14.70 -9.76
C HIS A 418 14.65 -16.11 -9.16
N ASN A 419 14.80 -16.19 -7.84
CA ASN A 419 14.81 -17.42 -7.06
C ASN A 419 13.38 -18.03 -6.95
N PRO A 420 13.20 -19.36 -6.77
CA PRO A 420 11.88 -19.97 -6.48
C PRO A 420 11.13 -19.33 -5.31
N MET A 421 11.83 -18.73 -4.36
CA MET A 421 11.22 -17.94 -3.28
C MET A 421 10.44 -16.72 -3.83
N TYR A 422 10.99 -16.02 -4.84
CA TYR A 422 10.29 -14.93 -5.54
C TYR A 422 9.04 -15.41 -6.26
N ALA A 423 9.07 -16.63 -6.79
CA ALA A 423 7.91 -17.25 -7.41
C ALA A 423 6.77 -17.49 -6.40
N HIS A 424 7.10 -17.98 -5.21
CA HIS A 424 6.15 -18.08 -4.10
C HIS A 424 5.59 -16.71 -3.68
N TYR A 425 6.42 -15.66 -3.62
CA TYR A 425 5.94 -14.32 -3.30
C TYR A 425 4.99 -13.74 -4.33
N VAL A 426 5.27 -13.95 -5.62
CA VAL A 426 4.36 -13.53 -6.68
C VAL A 426 3.01 -14.25 -6.52
N ILE A 427 3.02 -15.54 -6.20
CA ILE A 427 1.78 -16.30 -5.91
C ILE A 427 1.03 -15.69 -4.72
N ASP A 428 1.69 -15.49 -3.58
CA ASP A 428 1.06 -14.92 -2.37
C ASP A 428 0.49 -13.51 -2.63
N ALA A 429 1.24 -12.67 -3.36
CA ALA A 429 0.80 -11.34 -3.73
C ALA A 429 -0.43 -11.37 -4.65
N LEU A 430 -0.45 -12.27 -5.65
CA LEU A 430 -1.59 -12.46 -6.54
C LEU A 430 -2.83 -12.93 -5.75
N GLU A 431 -2.67 -13.86 -4.81
CA GLU A 431 -3.76 -14.37 -3.98
C GLU A 431 -4.35 -13.28 -3.06
N HIS A 432 -3.50 -12.48 -2.39
CA HIS A 432 -3.97 -11.39 -1.52
C HIS A 432 -4.64 -10.27 -2.31
N CYS A 433 -4.08 -9.90 -3.45
CA CYS A 433 -4.68 -8.90 -4.33
C CYS A 433 -6.01 -9.40 -4.91
N HIS A 434 -6.11 -10.69 -5.25
CA HIS A 434 -7.36 -11.31 -5.69
C HIS A 434 -8.42 -11.29 -4.60
N ALA A 435 -8.07 -11.63 -3.35
CA ALA A 435 -9.00 -11.58 -2.22
C ALA A 435 -9.53 -10.15 -2.02
N ALA A 436 -8.65 -9.15 -2.02
CA ALA A 436 -9.03 -7.74 -1.88
C ALA A 436 -9.97 -7.25 -3.01
N LEU A 437 -9.74 -7.69 -4.26
CA LEU A 437 -10.62 -7.36 -5.38
C LEU A 437 -11.93 -8.17 -5.39
N SER A 438 -11.90 -9.44 -4.95
CA SER A 438 -13.08 -10.31 -4.91
C SER A 438 -14.15 -9.79 -3.95
N ASP A 439 -13.74 -9.16 -2.85
CA ASP A 439 -14.65 -8.51 -1.91
C ASP A 439 -15.24 -7.20 -2.47
N SER A 440 -14.58 -6.61 -3.46
CA SER A 440 -14.96 -5.32 -4.05
C SER A 440 -15.88 -5.47 -5.27
N ILE A 441 -15.92 -6.65 -5.91
CA ILE A 441 -16.58 -6.86 -7.21
C ILE A 441 -17.43 -8.12 -7.17
N ASP A 442 -18.75 -7.92 -7.18
CA ASP A 442 -19.71 -9.02 -7.28
C ASP A 442 -19.46 -9.82 -8.57
N GLY A 443 -19.26 -11.13 -8.42
CA GLY A 443 -18.98 -12.05 -9.53
C GLY A 443 -17.51 -12.43 -9.70
N ILE A 444 -16.53 -11.61 -9.29
CA ILE A 444 -15.10 -12.00 -9.38
C ILE A 444 -14.82 -13.21 -8.49
N SER A 445 -15.46 -13.30 -7.32
CA SER A 445 -15.35 -14.45 -6.42
C SER A 445 -15.84 -15.78 -7.04
N THR A 446 -16.63 -15.73 -8.11
CA THR A 446 -17.09 -16.93 -8.84
C THR A 446 -16.08 -17.38 -9.89
N ILE A 447 -15.20 -16.48 -10.31
CA ILE A 447 -14.05 -16.79 -11.13
C ILE A 447 -13.04 -17.40 -10.18
N ARG A 448 -12.71 -18.68 -10.37
CA ARG A 448 -11.77 -19.43 -9.53
C ARG A 448 -10.39 -19.59 -10.20
N PRO A 449 -9.62 -18.52 -10.49
CA PRO A 449 -8.27 -18.71 -11.03
C PRO A 449 -7.26 -19.21 -9.98
N PHE A 450 -7.63 -19.26 -8.69
CA PHE A 450 -6.70 -19.49 -7.57
C PHE A 450 -7.02 -20.71 -6.68
N ASP A 451 -8.09 -21.46 -6.95
CA ASP A 451 -8.43 -22.67 -6.16
C ASP A 451 -7.44 -23.83 -6.40
N GLU A 452 -6.66 -23.77 -7.48
CA GLU A 452 -5.66 -24.76 -7.82
C GLU A 452 -4.25 -24.24 -7.52
N ARG A 453 -3.50 -25.04 -6.74
CA ARG A 453 -2.15 -24.71 -6.31
C ARG A 453 -1.27 -24.36 -7.51
N TRP A 454 -0.87 -23.10 -7.61
CA TRP A 454 0.22 -22.66 -8.47
C TRP A 454 1.43 -23.57 -8.26
N LYS A 455 1.96 -24.11 -9.36
CA LYS A 455 3.15 -24.94 -9.36
C LYS A 455 4.31 -24.10 -9.89
N ILE A 456 5.44 -24.15 -9.19
CA ILE A 456 6.68 -23.53 -9.63
C ILE A 456 7.46 -24.56 -10.40
N PHE A 457 7.84 -24.22 -11.64
CA PHE A 457 8.63 -25.08 -12.49
C PHE A 457 9.96 -24.41 -12.80
N PRO A 458 11.10 -25.12 -12.67
CA PRO A 458 12.35 -24.69 -13.25
C PRO A 458 12.23 -24.77 -14.79
N LYS A 459 12.69 -23.74 -15.50
CA LYS A 459 12.68 -23.71 -16.96
C LYS A 459 13.65 -24.75 -17.49
N LEU A 460 13.12 -25.80 -18.13
CA LEU A 460 13.92 -26.75 -18.89
C LEU A 460 14.54 -26.04 -20.11
N THR A 461 15.75 -26.45 -20.46
CA THR A 461 16.62 -25.87 -21.49
C THR A 461 15.89 -25.43 -22.77
N GLN A 462 16.38 -24.35 -23.39
CA GLN A 462 15.87 -23.47 -24.47
C GLN A 462 15.04 -24.03 -25.66
N ASN A 463 14.67 -25.32 -25.75
CA ASN A 463 14.05 -25.92 -26.93
C ASN A 463 12.54 -26.21 -26.84
N GLU A 464 11.86 -25.89 -25.73
CA GLU A 464 10.39 -25.86 -25.76
C GLU A 464 9.93 -24.59 -26.47
N GLY A 465 9.59 -24.74 -27.75
CA GLY A 465 8.98 -23.69 -28.56
C GLY A 465 7.79 -23.11 -27.82
N ILE A 466 7.89 -21.82 -27.48
CA ILE A 466 6.81 -21.04 -26.90
C ILE A 466 5.70 -21.01 -27.96
N SER A 467 4.61 -21.77 -27.78
CA SER A 467 3.41 -21.55 -28.60
C SER A 467 2.96 -20.12 -28.33
N ALA A 468 2.57 -19.40 -29.39
CA ALA A 468 2.11 -18.01 -29.33
C ALA A 468 0.83 -17.85 -28.49
N ASP A 469 0.26 -18.94 -27.97
CA ASP A 469 -1.01 -18.98 -27.26
C ASP A 469 -0.87 -18.72 -25.74
N TYR A 470 0.36 -18.63 -25.20
CA TYR A 470 0.58 -18.37 -23.78
C TYR A 470 0.90 -16.90 -23.53
N GLN A 471 -0.03 -16.19 -22.89
CA GLN A 471 0.09 -14.78 -22.58
C GLN A 471 1.02 -14.52 -21.38
N ARG A 472 1.72 -13.38 -21.42
CA ARG A 472 2.63 -12.93 -20.37
C ARG A 472 1.91 -11.90 -19.50
N ILE A 473 1.78 -12.19 -18.21
CA ILE A 473 1.56 -11.12 -17.22
C ILE A 473 2.85 -10.32 -17.10
N SER A 474 2.78 -9.01 -17.33
CA SER A 474 3.92 -8.15 -17.07
C SER A 474 3.85 -7.70 -15.62
N LEU A 475 4.75 -8.22 -14.77
CA LEU A 475 4.87 -7.67 -13.41
C LEU A 475 5.26 -6.18 -13.52
N PRO A 476 4.65 -5.29 -12.72
CA PRO A 476 4.92 -3.87 -12.84
C PRO A 476 6.38 -3.55 -12.50
N ALA A 477 6.91 -2.46 -13.06
CA ALA A 477 8.32 -2.09 -12.93
C ALA A 477 8.77 -1.83 -11.48
N ASN A 478 7.85 -1.52 -10.56
CA ASN A 478 8.14 -1.41 -9.12
C ASN A 478 8.37 -2.78 -8.46
N ILE A 479 7.86 -3.86 -9.03
CA ILE A 479 8.11 -5.26 -8.63
C ILE A 479 9.33 -5.84 -9.37
N GLN A 480 9.60 -5.39 -10.60
CA GLN A 480 10.73 -5.87 -11.42
C GLN A 480 12.04 -5.10 -11.24
N ASN A 481 12.01 -3.78 -11.01
CA ASN A 481 13.18 -2.89 -11.18
C ASN A 481 13.45 -1.92 -10.01
N LYS A 482 12.65 -1.93 -8.94
CA LYS A 482 12.94 -1.13 -7.73
C LYS A 482 13.37 -2.06 -6.60
N PRO A 483 14.32 -1.66 -5.74
CA PRO A 483 14.55 -2.33 -4.47
C PRO A 483 13.40 -1.96 -3.53
N TYR A 484 12.19 -2.41 -3.85
CA TYR A 484 11.22 -2.67 -2.80
C TYR A 484 11.88 -3.72 -1.93
N SER A 485 12.33 -3.33 -0.74
CA SER A 485 12.90 -4.31 0.18
C SER A 485 11.83 -5.38 0.39
N LEU A 486 12.22 -6.65 0.28
CA LEU A 486 11.33 -7.78 0.53
C LEU A 486 10.57 -7.61 1.85
N SER A 487 11.18 -6.95 2.85
CA SER A 487 10.54 -6.59 4.12
C SER A 487 9.30 -5.70 3.98
N ASN A 488 9.30 -4.72 3.07
CA ASN A 488 8.15 -3.84 2.85
C ASN A 488 7.03 -4.60 2.13
N LEU A 489 7.39 -5.45 1.17
CA LEU A 489 6.45 -6.35 0.50
C LEU A 489 5.77 -7.30 1.50
N PHE A 490 6.55 -7.87 2.42
CA PHE A 490 6.05 -8.71 3.49
C PHE A 490 5.16 -7.99 4.49
N ALA A 491 5.48 -6.74 4.82
CA ALA A 491 4.67 -5.93 5.73
C ALA A 491 3.27 -5.68 5.14
N GLU A 492 3.19 -5.36 3.84
CA GLU A 492 1.91 -5.17 3.14
C GLU A 492 1.09 -6.47 3.12
N ILE A 493 1.69 -7.60 2.74
CA ILE A 493 1.01 -8.92 2.71
C ILE A 493 0.52 -9.30 4.12
N LYS A 494 1.37 -9.17 5.15
CA LYS A 494 0.99 -9.49 6.54
C LYS A 494 -0.16 -8.62 7.06
N ASN A 495 -0.28 -7.40 6.56
CA ASN A 495 -1.35 -6.47 6.92
C ASN A 495 -2.63 -6.66 6.07
N GLY A 496 -2.68 -7.69 5.23
CA GLY A 496 -3.83 -7.97 4.35
C GLY A 496 -3.99 -6.96 3.22
N ARG A 497 -2.92 -6.24 2.85
CA ARG A 497 -2.93 -5.24 1.78
C ARG A 497 -2.36 -5.81 0.50
N CYS A 498 -2.94 -5.45 -0.63
CA CYS A 498 -2.41 -5.78 -1.95
C CYS A 498 -1.12 -4.98 -2.17
N PRO A 499 0.05 -5.62 -2.34
CA PRO A 499 1.32 -4.91 -2.55
C PRO A 499 1.44 -4.28 -3.95
N MET A 500 0.52 -4.62 -4.85
CA MET A 500 0.40 -4.00 -6.17
C MET A 500 -0.56 -2.82 -6.10
N GLU A 501 -0.32 -1.80 -6.91
CA GLU A 501 -1.32 -0.77 -7.14
C GLU A 501 -2.59 -1.46 -7.66
N LYS A 502 -3.72 -1.28 -6.96
CA LYS A 502 -4.97 -1.99 -7.28
C LYS A 502 -5.39 -1.80 -8.73
N SER A 503 -5.15 -0.61 -9.28
CA SER A 503 -5.42 -0.26 -10.69
C SER A 503 -4.62 -1.14 -11.66
N TYR A 504 -3.33 -1.33 -11.41
CA TYR A 504 -2.45 -2.15 -12.23
C TYR A 504 -2.80 -3.63 -12.09
N PHE A 505 -3.06 -4.10 -10.87
CA PHE A 505 -3.48 -5.48 -10.65
C PHE A 505 -4.82 -5.78 -11.34
N ALA A 506 -5.80 -4.86 -11.23
CA ALA A 506 -7.06 -4.96 -11.93
C ALA A 506 -6.86 -4.96 -13.46
N HIS A 507 -5.93 -4.15 -13.98
CA HIS A 507 -5.59 -4.14 -15.41
C HIS A 507 -5.08 -5.51 -15.88
N GLU A 508 -4.07 -6.07 -15.23
CA GLU A 508 -3.51 -7.38 -15.59
C GLU A 508 -4.51 -8.51 -15.36
N LEU A 509 -5.33 -8.44 -14.29
CA LEU A 509 -6.39 -9.41 -14.03
C LEU A 509 -7.44 -9.36 -15.14
N THR A 510 -7.77 -8.19 -15.66
CA THR A 510 -8.69 -8.04 -16.79
C THR A 510 -8.16 -8.76 -18.03
N HIS A 511 -6.86 -8.63 -18.31
CA HIS A 511 -6.24 -9.43 -19.36
C HIS A 511 -6.45 -10.92 -19.10
N LEU A 512 -6.21 -11.42 -17.89
CA LEU A 512 -6.42 -12.85 -17.59
C LEU A 512 -7.86 -13.31 -17.81
N LEU A 513 -8.84 -12.49 -17.46
CA LEU A 513 -10.26 -12.84 -17.53
C LEU A 513 -10.79 -12.81 -18.96
N PHE A 514 -10.35 -11.83 -19.76
CA PHE A 514 -10.97 -11.50 -21.04
C PHE A 514 -10.04 -11.70 -22.26
N ALA A 515 -8.79 -12.10 -22.05
CA ALA A 515 -7.83 -12.33 -23.13
C ALA A 515 -8.25 -13.38 -24.16
N GLY A 516 -8.89 -14.46 -23.71
CA GLY A 516 -9.27 -15.59 -24.56
C GLY A 516 -10.68 -15.51 -25.12
N THR A 517 -11.24 -14.30 -25.21
CA THR A 517 -12.68 -14.06 -25.44
C THR A 517 -12.91 -13.17 -26.69
N PHE A 518 -14.15 -12.80 -27.03
CA PHE A 518 -14.49 -12.24 -28.35
C PHE A 518 -13.76 -10.92 -28.66
N LEU A 519 -13.15 -10.26 -27.67
CA LEU A 519 -12.34 -9.05 -27.87
C LEU A 519 -11.19 -9.30 -28.86
N GLN A 520 -10.73 -10.55 -28.95
CA GLN A 520 -9.74 -10.97 -29.94
C GLN A 520 -10.34 -11.24 -31.33
N ASP A 521 -11.66 -11.43 -31.44
CA ASP A 521 -12.36 -11.89 -32.65
C ASP A 521 -13.14 -10.78 -33.40
N ILE A 522 -13.21 -9.55 -32.87
CA ILE A 522 -13.97 -8.44 -33.49
C ILE A 522 -13.43 -8.03 -34.88
N TYR A 523 -12.31 -8.59 -35.34
CA TYR A 523 -11.73 -8.25 -36.64
C TYR A 523 -11.12 -9.40 -37.44
N ASP A 524 -11.50 -10.66 -37.20
CA ASP A 524 -11.03 -11.80 -38.02
C ASP A 524 -11.80 -11.96 -39.35
N GLY A 525 -12.24 -10.84 -39.93
CA GLY A 525 -12.77 -10.75 -41.28
C GLY A 525 -11.66 -10.83 -42.34
N HIS A 526 -11.10 -12.03 -42.51
CA HIS A 526 -10.36 -12.53 -43.69
C HIS A 526 -9.73 -11.51 -44.66
N THR A 527 -8.41 -11.31 -44.57
CA THR A 527 -7.49 -11.64 -45.67
C THR A 527 -6.16 -12.17 -45.12
N GLU A 528 -5.65 -13.27 -45.69
CA GLU A 528 -4.35 -13.90 -45.38
C GLU A 528 -3.14 -12.94 -45.57
N ALA A 529 -3.37 -11.77 -46.16
CA ALA A 529 -2.36 -10.74 -46.41
C ALA A 529 -1.96 -9.93 -45.16
N GLU A 530 -2.85 -9.75 -44.18
CA GLU A 530 -2.54 -8.94 -42.97
C GLU A 530 -1.73 -9.71 -41.92
N PHE A 531 -1.77 -11.04 -41.95
CA PHE A 531 -0.99 -11.88 -41.03
C PHE A 531 0.51 -11.91 -41.37
N ASN A 532 0.88 -11.76 -42.65
CA ASN A 532 2.29 -11.73 -43.06
C ASN A 532 3.03 -10.45 -42.61
N ASP A 533 2.30 -9.38 -42.26
CA ASP A 533 2.86 -8.16 -41.70
C ASP A 533 2.90 -8.14 -40.15
N GLY A 534 2.39 -9.19 -39.50
CA GLY A 534 2.54 -9.44 -38.06
C GLY A 534 1.76 -8.49 -37.13
N ARG A 535 0.62 -7.94 -37.55
CA ARG A 535 -0.14 -6.95 -36.76
C ARG A 535 -1.58 -7.38 -36.47
N PRO A 536 -1.86 -8.07 -35.34
CA PRO A 536 -3.22 -8.42 -34.97
C PRO A 536 -4.03 -7.17 -34.57
N GLY A 537 -5.09 -6.85 -35.31
CA GLY A 537 -5.94 -5.68 -35.09
C GLY A 537 -6.83 -5.74 -33.85
N SER A 538 -7.03 -6.92 -33.27
CA SER A 538 -7.95 -7.18 -32.16
C SER A 538 -7.38 -6.95 -30.76
N MET A 539 -6.05 -6.82 -30.63
CA MET A 539 -5.37 -6.53 -29.36
C MET A 539 -5.85 -5.21 -28.71
N LYS A 540 -6.56 -4.36 -29.46
CA LYS A 540 -6.90 -2.97 -29.10
C LYS A 540 -8.07 -2.86 -28.12
N LEU A 541 -9.08 -3.74 -28.22
CA LEU A 541 -10.24 -3.71 -27.33
C LEU A 541 -9.95 -4.36 -25.98
N ALA A 542 -9.12 -5.40 -25.94
CA ALA A 542 -8.69 -6.04 -24.69
C ALA A 542 -7.88 -5.07 -23.80
N GLU A 543 -6.91 -4.36 -24.39
CA GLU A 543 -6.11 -3.34 -23.66
C GLU A 543 -6.98 -2.17 -23.18
N GLY A 544 -7.96 -1.76 -24.01
CA GLY A 544 -8.94 -0.76 -23.60
C GLY A 544 -9.86 -1.22 -22.48
N LEU A 545 -10.30 -2.48 -22.50
CA LEU A 545 -11.08 -3.07 -21.42
C LEU A 545 -10.25 -3.14 -20.13
N ALA A 546 -9.00 -3.62 -20.22
CA ALA A 546 -8.06 -3.67 -19.10
C ALA A 546 -7.78 -2.29 -18.51
N THR A 547 -7.86 -1.23 -19.32
CA THR A 547 -7.77 0.15 -18.83
C THR A 547 -9.06 0.62 -18.17
N PHE A 548 -10.20 0.18 -18.70
CA PHE A 548 -11.53 0.60 -18.25
C PHE A 548 -11.95 -0.06 -16.94
N ILE A 549 -11.68 -1.35 -16.75
CA ILE A 549 -12.10 -2.11 -15.56
C ILE A 549 -11.60 -1.46 -14.26
N PRO A 550 -10.33 -1.06 -14.10
CA PRO A 550 -9.88 -0.31 -12.92
C PRO A 550 -10.70 0.95 -12.62
N TYR A 551 -11.15 1.68 -13.64
CA TYR A 551 -12.01 2.85 -13.48
C TYR A 551 -13.44 2.46 -13.07
N TYR A 552 -13.95 1.37 -13.64
CA TYR A 552 -15.31 0.89 -13.41
C TYR A 552 -15.51 0.30 -12.00
N ILE A 553 -14.48 -0.33 -11.43
CA ILE A 553 -14.60 -1.14 -10.20
C ILE A 553 -13.99 -0.50 -8.95
N ILE A 554 -13.11 0.50 -9.08
CA ILE A 554 -12.42 1.10 -7.94
C ILE A 554 -13.23 2.33 -7.48
N ASP A 555 -13.70 2.30 -6.23
CA ASP A 555 -14.52 3.33 -5.58
C ASP A 555 -13.92 4.75 -5.68
N GLU A 556 -14.78 5.77 -5.66
CA GLU A 556 -14.43 7.20 -5.79
C GLU A 556 -13.42 7.69 -4.74
N SER A 557 -13.30 7.00 -3.61
CA SER A 557 -12.37 7.35 -2.53
C SER A 557 -10.91 6.98 -2.82
N GLU A 558 -10.65 6.04 -3.72
CA GLU A 558 -9.29 5.62 -4.15
C GLU A 558 -8.93 6.16 -5.54
N GLN A 559 -9.79 7.03 -6.08
CA GLN A 559 -9.71 7.52 -7.44
C GLN A 559 -8.46 8.33 -7.74
N PHE A 560 -7.62 8.80 -6.82
CA PHE A 560 -6.47 9.61 -7.24
C PHE A 560 -5.48 8.84 -8.13
N ALA A 561 -5.25 7.55 -7.84
CA ALA A 561 -4.39 6.69 -8.65
C ALA A 561 -5.09 6.25 -9.95
N ALA A 562 -6.35 5.82 -9.85
CA ALA A 562 -7.18 5.46 -10.99
C ALA A 562 -7.50 6.67 -11.90
N GLN A 563 -7.60 7.88 -11.36
CA GLN A 563 -7.78 9.16 -12.06
C GLN A 563 -6.46 9.66 -12.64
N ASN A 564 -5.29 9.35 -12.10
CA ASN A 564 -4.04 9.65 -12.81
C ASN A 564 -3.87 8.72 -14.01
N TYR A 565 -4.26 7.45 -13.85
CA TYR A 565 -4.31 6.49 -14.94
C TYR A 565 -5.43 6.84 -15.96
N ALA A 566 -6.59 7.26 -15.48
CA ALA A 566 -7.76 7.60 -16.29
C ALA A 566 -7.73 9.05 -16.81
N SER A 567 -7.15 10.06 -16.18
CA SER A 567 -7.10 11.45 -16.67
C SER A 567 -6.30 11.58 -17.95
N ASN A 568 -5.26 10.75 -18.09
CA ASN A 568 -4.54 10.55 -19.34
C ASN A 568 -5.44 9.97 -20.46
N ASN A 569 -6.57 9.34 -20.12
CA ASN A 569 -7.48 8.68 -21.06
C ASN A 569 -8.86 9.37 -21.19
N THR A 570 -9.43 9.95 -20.13
CA THR A 570 -10.74 10.60 -20.06
C THR A 570 -10.73 11.99 -20.69
N SER A 571 -9.59 12.68 -20.64
CA SER A 571 -9.37 13.91 -21.42
C SER A 571 -9.59 13.69 -22.93
N VAL A 572 -9.44 12.45 -23.40
CA VAL A 572 -9.66 12.05 -24.79
C VAL A 572 -11.12 11.69 -25.09
N CYS A 573 -11.90 11.22 -24.10
CA CYS A 573 -13.26 10.69 -24.31
C CYS A 573 -14.39 11.75 -24.34
N GLY A 574 -14.09 13.03 -24.13
CA GLY A 574 -15.11 14.08 -24.06
C GLY A 574 -15.93 14.24 -25.34
N LYS A 575 -17.26 14.44 -25.22
CA LYS A 575 -18.19 14.75 -26.34
C LYS A 575 -17.74 15.91 -27.24
N ASN A 576 -16.89 16.81 -26.74
CA ASN A 576 -16.34 17.95 -27.47
C ASN A 576 -14.95 17.69 -28.07
N SER A 577 -14.19 16.72 -27.57
CA SER A 577 -12.94 16.23 -28.18
C SER A 577 -13.21 15.48 -29.48
N LEU A 578 -14.45 15.00 -29.64
CA LEU A 578 -14.98 14.31 -30.81
C LEU A 578 -15.64 15.24 -31.84
N LYS A 579 -15.74 16.54 -31.55
CA LYS A 579 -16.29 17.55 -32.48
C LYS A 579 -15.17 18.44 -33.00
N ASN A 580 -15.07 18.54 -34.33
CA ASN A 580 -14.37 19.65 -34.97
C ASN A 580 -14.96 20.99 -34.47
N THR A 581 -14.12 22.04 -34.46
CA THR A 581 -14.44 23.45 -34.15
C THR A 581 -15.71 24.03 -34.80
N THR A 582 -16.34 23.35 -35.75
CA THR A 582 -17.60 23.80 -36.39
C THR A 582 -18.89 23.15 -35.85
N GLY A 583 -18.82 22.22 -34.89
CA GLY A 583 -20.00 21.79 -34.12
C GLY A 583 -21.08 20.98 -34.86
N GLN A 584 -20.83 20.51 -36.09
CA GLN A 584 -21.73 19.58 -36.82
C GLN A 584 -21.05 18.25 -37.14
N PHE A 585 -21.82 17.15 -37.04
CA PHE A 585 -21.49 15.81 -37.57
C PHE A 585 -22.19 15.62 -38.93
N ASP A 586 -21.83 16.42 -39.93
CA ASP A 586 -22.27 16.17 -41.30
C ASP A 586 -21.08 15.69 -42.12
N GLY A 587 -21.06 14.39 -42.42
CA GLY A 587 -20.18 13.74 -43.41
C GLY A 587 -18.69 14.04 -43.24
N ALA A 588 -18.03 13.42 -42.25
CA ALA A 588 -16.58 13.30 -42.26
C ALA A 588 -16.17 12.66 -43.60
N THR A 589 -15.34 13.37 -44.39
CA THR A 589 -14.77 12.78 -45.61
C THR A 589 -13.93 11.56 -45.23
N SER A 590 -13.68 10.65 -46.17
CA SER A 590 -12.89 9.43 -45.96
C SER A 590 -11.47 9.70 -45.40
N GLU A 591 -10.99 10.94 -45.48
CA GLU A 591 -9.72 11.42 -44.94
C GLU A 591 -9.82 12.01 -43.52
N GLN A 592 -11.02 12.21 -42.97
CA GLN A 592 -11.27 12.83 -41.66
C GLN A 592 -11.78 11.87 -40.57
N LEU A 593 -11.77 10.55 -40.82
CA LEU A 593 -11.94 9.56 -39.76
C LEU A 593 -10.66 9.51 -38.90
N VAL A 594 -10.54 10.46 -37.97
CA VAL A 594 -9.42 10.55 -37.02
C VAL A 594 -9.22 9.26 -36.22
N TYR A 595 -10.27 8.43 -36.04
CA TYR A 595 -10.14 7.10 -35.44
C TYR A 595 -9.47 6.05 -36.33
N SER A 596 -9.61 6.09 -37.67
CA SER A 596 -8.90 5.13 -38.54
C SER A 596 -7.40 5.38 -38.55
N HIS A 597 -6.96 6.63 -38.39
CA HIS A 597 -5.54 6.99 -38.22
C HIS A 597 -4.99 6.65 -36.82
N ILE A 598 -5.81 6.69 -35.76
CA ILE A 598 -5.45 6.17 -34.42
C ILE A 598 -5.29 4.65 -34.46
N LEU A 599 -6.10 3.95 -35.27
CA LEU A 599 -6.02 2.51 -35.44
C LEU A 599 -4.92 2.06 -36.43
N ASN A 600 -4.52 2.89 -37.40
CA ASN A 600 -3.58 2.53 -38.48
C ASN A 600 -2.26 3.33 -38.49
N GLY A 601 -2.05 4.30 -37.60
CA GLY A 601 -0.85 5.15 -37.55
C GLY A 601 0.24 4.66 -36.59
N ASN A 602 1.50 4.86 -36.96
CA ASN A 602 2.74 4.41 -36.27
C ASN A 602 2.99 4.96 -34.84
N GLY A 603 1.98 5.48 -34.13
CA GLY A 603 2.03 5.90 -32.71
C GLY A 603 1.36 4.86 -31.81
N TYR A 604 2.03 3.72 -31.64
CA TYR A 604 1.38 2.39 -31.60
C TYR A 604 0.96 1.82 -30.22
N LYS A 605 0.92 2.59 -29.13
CA LYS A 605 0.53 2.03 -27.81
C LYS A 605 -0.52 2.86 -27.09
N GLN A 606 -0.23 4.10 -26.71
CA GLN A 606 -1.15 4.93 -25.89
C GLN A 606 -2.53 5.11 -26.53
N ASN A 607 -2.58 5.24 -27.85
CA ASN A 607 -3.81 5.43 -28.62
C ASN A 607 -4.80 4.25 -28.53
N HIS A 608 -4.31 3.03 -28.27
CA HIS A 608 -5.17 1.83 -28.21
C HIS A 608 -5.86 1.69 -26.85
N TYR A 609 -5.11 1.89 -25.75
CA TYR A 609 -5.66 1.95 -24.40
C TYR A 609 -6.78 3.00 -24.32
N GLN A 610 -6.53 4.19 -24.88
CA GLN A 610 -7.49 5.29 -24.90
C GLN A 610 -8.74 4.97 -25.74
N ALA A 611 -8.58 4.45 -26.95
CA ALA A 611 -9.70 4.16 -27.83
C ALA A 611 -10.65 3.11 -27.25
N GLY A 612 -10.12 1.99 -26.75
CA GLY A 612 -10.96 0.97 -26.14
C GLY A 612 -11.52 1.40 -24.78
N PHE A 613 -10.78 2.18 -23.98
CA PHE A 613 -11.33 2.81 -22.77
C PHE A 613 -12.53 3.71 -23.10
N CYS A 614 -12.41 4.58 -24.11
CA CYS A 614 -13.50 5.45 -24.53
C CYS A 614 -14.69 4.64 -25.09
N PHE A 615 -14.45 3.49 -25.72
CA PHE A 615 -15.52 2.60 -26.18
C PHE A 615 -16.36 2.09 -25.01
N PHE A 616 -15.74 1.49 -23.99
CA PHE A 616 -16.45 0.98 -22.82
C PHE A 616 -17.09 2.10 -22.00
N LYS A 617 -16.43 3.27 -21.91
CA LYS A 617 -17.03 4.45 -21.27
C LYS A 617 -18.26 4.94 -22.03
N ARG A 618 -18.25 4.90 -23.37
CA ARG A 618 -19.43 5.23 -24.18
C ARG A 618 -20.56 4.24 -23.97
N VAL A 619 -20.25 2.95 -23.85
CA VAL A 619 -21.23 1.91 -23.50
C VAL A 619 -21.84 2.20 -22.13
N GLU A 620 -21.03 2.52 -21.12
CA GLU A 620 -21.50 2.90 -19.79
C GLU A 620 -22.44 4.11 -19.85
N ASP A 621 -22.03 5.18 -20.53
CA ASP A 621 -22.76 6.44 -20.57
C ASP A 621 -24.08 6.36 -21.35
N ASP A 622 -24.13 5.57 -22.42
CA ASP A 622 -25.29 5.50 -23.33
C ASP A 622 -26.21 4.29 -23.06
N CYS A 623 -25.69 3.20 -22.50
CA CYS A 623 -26.45 1.97 -22.20
C CYS A 623 -26.63 1.72 -20.70
N GLY A 624 -25.83 2.36 -19.83
CA GLY A 624 -25.88 2.20 -18.37
C GLY A 624 -24.91 1.13 -17.84
N GLY A 625 -24.60 1.21 -16.53
CA GLY A 625 -23.73 0.26 -15.84
C GLY A 625 -24.23 -1.19 -15.92
N ASP A 626 -25.53 -1.42 -15.79
CA ASP A 626 -26.14 -2.76 -15.88
C ASP A 626 -25.83 -3.47 -17.22
N THR A 627 -25.64 -2.72 -18.32
CA THR A 627 -25.23 -3.29 -19.61
C THR A 627 -23.79 -3.80 -19.57
N LEU A 628 -22.88 -3.11 -18.89
CA LEU A 628 -21.50 -3.56 -18.72
C LEU A 628 -21.43 -4.79 -17.81
N ASP A 629 -22.16 -4.78 -16.70
CA ASP A 629 -22.27 -5.95 -15.82
C ASP A 629 -22.81 -7.16 -16.57
N PHE A 630 -23.85 -6.98 -17.39
CA PHE A 630 -24.36 -8.04 -18.26
C PHE A 630 -23.30 -8.53 -19.25
N LEU A 631 -22.61 -7.61 -19.94
CA LEU A 631 -21.59 -7.93 -20.93
C LEU A 631 -20.45 -8.75 -20.30
N PHE A 632 -19.93 -8.33 -19.15
CA PHE A 632 -18.84 -9.02 -18.46
C PHE A 632 -19.29 -10.38 -17.94
N ASN A 633 -20.50 -10.49 -17.39
CA ASN A 633 -21.03 -11.76 -16.91
C ASN A 633 -21.29 -12.77 -18.02
N GLU A 634 -21.82 -12.35 -19.17
CA GLU A 634 -21.95 -13.25 -20.33
C GLU A 634 -20.59 -13.69 -20.85
N GLU A 635 -19.61 -12.80 -20.87
CA GLU A 635 -18.29 -13.11 -21.40
C GLU A 635 -17.52 -14.12 -20.56
N LEU A 636 -17.61 -14.00 -19.23
CA LEU A 636 -17.02 -14.96 -18.31
C LEU A 636 -17.56 -16.38 -18.49
N LYS A 637 -18.79 -16.57 -19.00
CA LYS A 637 -19.33 -17.91 -19.31
C LYS A 637 -18.59 -18.59 -20.45
N TYR A 638 -17.93 -17.83 -21.32
CA TYR A 638 -17.21 -18.35 -22.47
C TYR A 638 -15.69 -18.37 -22.29
N SER A 639 -15.17 -17.86 -21.16
CA SER A 639 -13.75 -17.94 -20.84
C SER A 639 -13.27 -19.40 -20.85
N GLY A 640 -12.26 -19.69 -21.67
CA GLY A 640 -11.73 -21.05 -21.89
C GLY A 640 -12.59 -21.98 -22.77
N SER A 641 -13.77 -21.54 -23.23
CA SER A 641 -14.65 -22.34 -24.09
C SER A 641 -14.24 -22.27 -25.56
N THR A 642 -14.34 -23.41 -26.27
CA THR A 642 -14.18 -23.48 -27.73
C THR A 642 -15.51 -23.30 -28.49
N THR A 643 -16.62 -23.03 -27.78
CA THR A 643 -17.93 -22.84 -28.40
C THR A 643 -18.01 -21.48 -29.07
N LYS A 644 -18.71 -21.41 -30.21
CA LYS A 644 -19.01 -20.14 -30.90
C LYS A 644 -19.70 -19.17 -29.93
N GLN A 645 -19.09 -18.00 -29.73
CA GLN A 645 -19.59 -16.96 -28.84
C GLN A 645 -20.56 -16.03 -29.58
N PRO A 646 -21.54 -15.40 -28.90
CA PRO A 646 -22.30 -14.29 -29.46
C PRO A 646 -21.36 -13.11 -29.74
N THR A 647 -21.63 -12.32 -30.79
CA THR A 647 -20.83 -11.11 -31.05
C THR A 647 -21.09 -10.06 -29.97
N MET A 648 -20.11 -9.18 -29.70
CA MET A 648 -20.29 -8.04 -28.79
C MET A 648 -21.55 -7.22 -29.11
N PHE A 649 -21.85 -7.03 -30.40
CA PHE A 649 -23.08 -6.40 -30.85
C PHE A 649 -24.34 -7.16 -30.36
N THR A 650 -24.34 -8.48 -30.50
CA THR A 650 -25.45 -9.34 -30.04
C THR A 650 -25.63 -9.29 -28.54
N LEU A 651 -24.55 -9.20 -27.76
CA LEU A 651 -24.62 -9.06 -26.31
C LEU A 651 -25.13 -7.67 -25.91
N LEU A 652 -24.56 -6.61 -26.46
CA LEU A 652 -24.97 -5.24 -26.16
C LEU A 652 -26.44 -4.98 -26.51
N THR A 653 -26.94 -5.56 -27.61
CA THR A 653 -28.35 -5.39 -28.03
C THR A 653 -29.36 -6.14 -27.16
N GLN A 654 -28.92 -6.97 -26.23
CA GLN A 654 -29.81 -7.63 -25.26
C GLN A 654 -30.20 -6.68 -24.11
N THR A 655 -29.34 -5.72 -23.78
CA THR A 655 -29.57 -4.76 -22.67
C THR A 655 -29.63 -3.31 -23.13
N CYS A 656 -29.19 -3.01 -24.35
CA CYS A 656 -29.20 -1.68 -24.95
C CYS A 656 -29.97 -1.70 -26.28
N THR A 657 -30.62 -0.59 -26.63
CA THR A 657 -31.39 -0.54 -27.89
C THR A 657 -30.46 -0.69 -29.11
N GLU A 658 -30.92 -1.40 -30.13
CA GLU A 658 -30.14 -1.64 -31.37
C GLU A 658 -29.66 -0.34 -32.02
N GLU A 659 -30.46 0.74 -31.96
CA GLU A 659 -30.09 2.05 -32.47
C GLU A 659 -28.93 2.68 -31.69
N VAL A 660 -28.94 2.60 -30.36
CA VAL A 660 -27.85 3.10 -29.52
C VAL A 660 -26.58 2.29 -29.78
N VAL A 661 -26.65 0.96 -29.81
CA VAL A 661 -25.48 0.11 -30.09
C VAL A 661 -24.91 0.39 -31.48
N LYS A 662 -25.76 0.59 -32.50
CA LYS A 662 -25.33 1.00 -33.85
C LYS A 662 -24.58 2.33 -33.84
N ASN A 663 -25.07 3.30 -33.09
CA ASN A 663 -24.42 4.61 -32.99
C ASN A 663 -23.06 4.49 -32.29
N ILE A 664 -22.97 3.77 -31.17
CA ILE A 664 -21.70 3.49 -30.49
C ILE A 664 -20.73 2.80 -31.45
N MET A 665 -21.14 1.73 -32.12
CA MET A 665 -20.28 1.00 -33.05
C MET A 665 -19.77 1.89 -34.20
N LYS A 666 -20.66 2.72 -34.76
CA LYS A 666 -20.32 3.67 -35.82
C LYS A 666 -19.35 4.75 -35.35
N ASP A 667 -19.50 5.26 -34.12
CA ASP A 667 -18.61 6.28 -33.55
C ASP A 667 -17.16 5.77 -33.43
N PHE A 668 -16.98 4.46 -33.23
CA PHE A 668 -15.66 3.81 -33.16
C PHE A 668 -15.22 3.13 -34.47
N GLY A 669 -15.94 3.37 -35.57
CA GLY A 669 -15.58 2.89 -36.91
C GLY A 669 -15.87 1.41 -37.17
N PHE A 670 -16.70 0.75 -36.35
CA PHE A 670 -17.15 -0.61 -36.59
C PHE A 670 -18.29 -0.60 -37.63
N ASP A 671 -18.05 -1.19 -38.81
CA ASP A 671 -19.09 -1.34 -39.84
C ASP A 671 -20.04 -2.50 -39.47
N HIS A 672 -21.32 -2.17 -39.35
CA HIS A 672 -22.39 -3.09 -38.94
C HIS A 672 -22.63 -4.24 -39.94
N GLU A 673 -22.23 -4.10 -41.21
CA GLU A 673 -22.35 -5.21 -42.19
C GLU A 673 -21.30 -6.31 -41.94
N LEU A 674 -20.13 -5.97 -41.37
CA LEU A 674 -19.10 -6.96 -41.01
C LEU A 674 -19.46 -7.76 -39.74
N LEU A 675 -20.22 -7.16 -38.83
CA LEU A 675 -20.63 -7.79 -37.55
C LEU A 675 -21.77 -8.81 -37.69
N LYS A 676 -22.40 -8.92 -38.86
CA LYS A 676 -23.42 -9.95 -39.17
C LYS A 676 -22.82 -11.27 -39.67
N VAL A 677 -21.52 -11.31 -39.98
CA VAL A 677 -20.86 -12.55 -40.40
C VAL A 677 -20.67 -13.42 -39.16
N GLY A 678 -21.39 -14.54 -39.08
CA GLY A 678 -21.23 -15.46 -37.97
C GLY A 678 -19.80 -16.00 -37.91
N GLN A 679 -19.12 -15.77 -36.79
CA GLN A 679 -17.74 -16.22 -36.53
C GLN A 679 -17.52 -17.70 -36.89
N GLN A 680 -16.47 -18.00 -37.66
CA GLN A 680 -15.96 -19.35 -37.89
C GLN A 680 -14.71 -19.59 -37.03
N ASN A 681 -14.54 -20.83 -36.59
CA ASN A 681 -13.56 -21.28 -35.60
C ASN A 681 -12.10 -21.14 -36.08
N PRO A 682 -11.20 -20.42 -35.38
CA PRO A 682 -9.80 -20.27 -35.78
C PRO A 682 -8.90 -21.46 -35.39
N ARG A 683 -9.36 -22.44 -34.59
CA ARG A 683 -8.49 -23.57 -34.17
C ARG A 683 -8.26 -24.65 -35.25
N GLY A 684 -8.81 -24.49 -36.44
CA GLY A 684 -8.67 -25.47 -37.53
C GLY A 684 -7.62 -25.09 -38.57
N GLY A 685 -6.32 -25.17 -38.27
CA GLY A 685 -5.33 -24.80 -39.29
C GLY A 685 -3.84 -24.89 -39.00
N PHE A 686 -3.32 -25.91 -38.32
CA PHE A 686 -1.90 -26.30 -38.48
C PHE A 686 -1.75 -27.83 -38.43
N THR A 687 -1.94 -28.49 -39.57
CA THR A 687 -1.45 -29.86 -39.76
C THR A 687 0.03 -29.79 -40.13
N SER A 688 0.92 -30.02 -39.17
CA SER A 688 2.32 -30.33 -39.45
C SER A 688 2.39 -31.72 -40.10
N SER A 689 2.70 -31.76 -41.39
CA SER A 689 2.99 -33.00 -42.11
C SER A 689 4.34 -33.57 -41.67
N VAL A 690 4.33 -34.60 -40.83
CA VAL A 690 5.36 -35.66 -40.82
C VAL A 690 4.70 -36.98 -40.39
N ASP A 691 4.89 -37.99 -41.26
CA ASP A 691 4.67 -39.43 -41.10
C ASP A 691 3.31 -40.09 -41.41
N THR A 692 3.18 -40.42 -42.70
CA THR A 692 2.63 -41.68 -43.18
C THR A 692 3.25 -42.92 -42.50
N LEU A 693 2.42 -43.78 -41.90
CA LEU A 693 2.26 -45.23 -42.20
C LEU A 693 1.61 -45.96 -41.00
N GLY A 694 0.52 -46.71 -41.26
CA GLY A 694 0.20 -47.90 -40.47
C GLY A 694 -1.25 -48.16 -40.06
N CYS A 695 -2.06 -48.60 -41.01
CA CYS A 695 -3.05 -49.70 -40.88
C CYS A 695 -4.26 -49.62 -39.92
N ILE A 696 -5.44 -49.58 -40.56
CA ILE A 696 -6.54 -50.57 -40.49
C ILE A 696 -7.19 -50.87 -39.11
N SER A 697 -8.46 -50.43 -39.02
CA SER A 697 -9.63 -51.03 -38.34
C SER A 697 -9.47 -51.79 -37.01
N SER A 698 -10.21 -51.32 -36.01
CA SER A 698 -11.36 -52.04 -35.43
C SER A 698 -12.18 -51.09 -34.57
#